data_AF-A0A1J4JYV7-F1
#
_entry.id   AF-A0A1J4JYV7-F1
#
_cell.length_a   1.000
_cell.length_b   1.000
_cell.length_c   1.000
_cell.angle_alpha   90.00
_cell.angle_beta   90.00
_cell.angle_gamma   90.00
#
_symmetry.space_group_name_H-M   'P 1'
#
loop_
_entity.id
_entity.type
_entity.pdbx_description
1 polymer ?
#
loop_
_entity_poly.entity_id
_entity_poly.type
_entity_poly.pdbx_seq_one_letter_code
_entity_poly.pdbx_strand_id
1 'polypeptide(L)'
;MNSDNKNDDNNLEIQLHRANTQIQEMDQIIRKLQKQKNKLSKKNQIHQQAIEEMKNEIAEVKTEKSKVLLANQTLSDDVKTLQIELEVCNAAKNELESKVTSLSNVNKKRITSIEAFQQTFESQRKEILTFTQERQTFTQLINKLNFALTITATKYNDAFQELEAIKKSQVKPILFHDLTDISSLIIPFKGEIGKRCVDILKLEQYEPFQRVQLMLNEINKEFSRVNEHEKEMEAKLNHLNEIQQIDQQKSDLLSSLLKGLKALADTERQFDSSAFCEADNAFLDYMISHCNDFYDSQTTQEHFPSDVYVAASFDSRRKAVEQLKTEDQIALALINSLFLFNTKLVEQNRKLIANLVQKKELTKLGKIIGAKSYDEIPQKLEDLLKQIREYKKQKQNIQKVRDNIPVQIVTDNTQANETISQLQEIIAVLKDENQYLKDNSNKQKCSDTHVNDELVLHLRTENAKLSSEKNDIQNLLKDKEAEVEQLQNQIKDNDQAIVNWSLQIQTMNNDRANFEAKIREYQRIITSLEAKLNEMQKKAKKKIKALKRFHIDEKNKLSESYEQVKAMYEQSIESMNHKMDQMRELSRKMSSSQAKCEKRNQELEEQNLQLQTQHQAMTSQLAAISEQSKLDKQKAEERATARMISLENQLQDELGSLKAKVLAQDQYLRNLLVKSIGTRYGIKDSNFSNEFFERLLEKVQNDLKKLQMFQNNGTYEQ
;
A
#
# COMPACT_ATOMS: atom_id res chain seq x y z
N MET A 1 147.64 18.63 98.91
CA MET A 1 146.25 18.29 99.33
C MET A 1 145.55 17.71 98.12
N ASN A 2 145.69 16.39 97.97
CA ASN A 2 145.07 15.54 96.96
C ASN A 2 144.09 14.66 97.74
N SER A 3 142.79 14.68 97.39
CA SER A 3 141.80 13.58 97.58
C SER A 3 140.37 14.07 97.84
N ASP A 4 139.71 14.77 96.90
CA ASP A 4 138.23 14.90 96.96
C ASP A 4 137.54 15.10 95.59
N ASN A 5 138.27 15.09 94.47
CA ASN A 5 137.73 15.42 93.14
C ASN A 5 137.39 14.20 92.26
N LYS A 6 137.08 13.03 92.85
CA LYS A 6 136.81 11.77 92.11
C LYS A 6 135.47 11.10 92.39
N ASN A 7 134.68 11.59 93.35
CA ASN A 7 133.36 11.01 93.68
C ASN A 7 132.18 11.79 93.08
N ASP A 8 132.36 13.06 92.70
CA ASP A 8 131.29 13.87 92.10
C ASP A 8 131.12 13.61 90.59
N ASP A 9 132.21 13.32 89.86
CA ASP A 9 132.15 12.97 88.43
C ASP A 9 131.41 11.64 88.19
N ASN A 10 131.59 10.65 89.06
CA ASN A 10 130.96 9.33 88.93
C ASN A 10 129.45 9.38 89.26
N ASN A 11 129.02 10.33 90.09
CA ASN A 11 127.61 10.53 90.44
C ASN A 11 126.88 11.36 89.37
N LEU A 12 127.58 12.30 88.71
CA LEU A 12 127.08 13.00 87.52
C LEU A 12 126.89 12.05 86.33
N GLU A 13 127.82 11.12 86.10
CA GLU A 13 127.75 10.17 84.99
C GLU A 13 126.56 9.21 85.11
N ILE A 14 126.26 8.73 86.33
CA ILE A 14 125.09 7.90 86.63
C ILE A 14 123.77 8.67 86.47
N GLN A 15 123.74 9.94 86.88
CA GLN A 15 122.56 10.80 86.70
C GLN A 15 122.32 11.15 85.23
N LEU A 16 123.37 11.41 84.47
CA LEU A 16 123.30 11.67 83.03
C LEU A 16 122.85 10.43 82.25
N HIS A 17 123.32 9.24 82.66
CA HIS A 17 122.87 7.98 82.08
C HIS A 17 121.39 7.70 82.38
N ARG A 18 120.92 7.94 83.61
CA ARG A 18 119.48 7.83 83.95
C ARG A 18 118.61 8.81 83.18
N ALA A 19 119.03 10.06 83.05
CA ALA A 19 118.31 11.07 82.27
C ALA A 19 118.24 10.67 80.78
N ASN A 20 119.34 10.17 80.21
CA ASN A 20 119.36 9.68 78.83
C ASN A 20 118.44 8.47 78.62
N THR A 21 118.38 7.54 79.57
CA THR A 21 117.43 6.40 79.51
C THR A 21 115.98 6.89 79.58
N GLN A 22 115.66 7.85 80.45
CA GLN A 22 114.32 8.44 80.52
C GLN A 22 113.93 9.21 79.24
N ILE A 23 114.88 9.92 78.62
CA ILE A 23 114.67 10.59 77.32
C ILE A 23 114.35 9.55 76.24
N GLN A 24 115.11 8.45 76.18
CA GLN A 24 114.86 7.38 75.23
C GLN A 24 113.50 6.71 75.43
N GLU A 25 113.08 6.50 76.68
CA GLU A 25 111.74 5.97 77.01
C GLU A 25 110.63 6.94 76.58
N MET A 26 110.80 8.24 76.84
CA MET A 26 109.84 9.27 76.41
C MET A 26 109.76 9.36 74.88
N ASP A 27 110.88 9.30 74.16
CA ASP A 27 110.91 9.28 72.70
C ASP A 27 110.18 8.05 72.13
N GLN A 28 110.34 6.88 72.76
CA GLN A 28 109.58 5.69 72.38
C GLN A 28 108.08 5.85 72.61
N ILE A 29 107.66 6.48 73.71
CA ILE A 29 106.24 6.79 74.00
C ILE A 29 105.69 7.79 72.97
N ILE A 30 106.42 8.86 72.67
CA ILE A 30 106.03 9.86 71.66
C ILE A 30 105.85 9.20 70.29
N ARG A 31 106.78 8.34 69.88
CA ARG A 31 106.67 7.59 68.62
C ARG A 31 105.45 6.65 68.61
N LYS A 32 105.13 5.99 69.73
CA LYS A 32 103.92 5.16 69.85
C LYS A 32 102.64 6.00 69.75
N LEU A 33 102.58 7.14 70.42
CA LEU A 33 101.45 8.06 70.37
C LEU A 33 101.25 8.67 68.98
N GLN A 34 102.33 9.06 68.29
CA GLN A 34 102.25 9.51 66.89
C GLN A 34 101.73 8.41 65.96
N LYS A 35 102.20 7.16 66.12
CA LYS A 35 101.65 6.01 65.38
C LYS A 35 100.16 5.80 65.66
N GLN A 36 99.73 5.94 66.91
CA GLN A 36 98.30 5.84 67.28
C GLN A 36 97.47 6.99 66.70
N LYS A 37 97.95 8.24 66.78
CA LYS A 37 97.32 9.41 66.16
C LYS A 37 97.12 9.21 64.66
N ASN A 38 98.15 8.74 63.96
CA ASN A 38 98.06 8.48 62.52
C ASN A 38 97.09 7.33 62.20
N LYS A 39 97.04 6.28 63.03
CA LYS A 39 96.03 5.19 62.89
C LYS A 39 94.60 5.71 63.10
N LEU A 40 94.38 6.54 64.11
CA LEU A 40 93.07 7.14 64.39
C LEU A 40 92.64 8.10 63.28
N SER A 41 93.55 8.92 62.78
CA SER A 41 93.29 9.82 61.63
C SER A 41 92.89 9.03 60.38
N LYS A 42 93.60 7.94 60.06
CA LYS A 42 93.22 7.04 58.95
C LYS A 42 91.84 6.40 59.17
N LYS A 43 91.56 5.90 60.38
CA LYS A 43 90.23 5.35 60.71
C LYS A 43 89.13 6.40 60.57
N ASN A 44 89.37 7.63 61.03
CA ASN A 44 88.40 8.71 60.92
C ASN A 44 88.13 9.07 59.46
N GLN A 45 89.16 9.09 58.62
CA GLN A 45 88.99 9.32 57.18
C GLN A 45 88.17 8.20 56.51
N ILE A 46 88.42 6.92 56.86
CA ILE A 46 87.63 5.78 56.38
C ILE A 46 86.17 5.90 56.83
N HIS A 47 85.92 6.26 58.10
CA HIS A 47 84.57 6.45 58.60
C HIS A 47 83.86 7.63 57.94
N GLN A 48 84.56 8.73 57.65
CA GLN A 48 84.00 9.86 56.91
C GLN A 48 83.63 9.47 55.48
N GLN A 49 84.46 8.68 54.79
CA GLN A 49 84.12 8.13 53.48
C GLN A 49 82.89 7.23 53.54
N ALA A 50 82.82 6.31 54.50
CA ALA A 50 81.67 5.44 54.69
C ALA A 50 80.37 6.20 55.01
N ILE A 51 80.45 7.28 55.80
CA ILE A 51 79.30 8.16 56.07
C ILE A 51 78.82 8.85 54.80
N GLU A 52 79.74 9.30 53.95
CA GLU A 52 79.38 9.97 52.71
C GLU A 52 78.79 8.99 51.67
N GLU A 53 79.32 7.77 51.60
CA GLU A 53 78.74 6.67 50.82
C GLU A 53 77.31 6.35 51.28
N MET A 54 77.08 6.17 52.59
CA MET A 54 75.74 5.94 53.13
C MET A 54 74.77 7.10 52.88
N LYS A 55 75.24 8.36 52.90
CA LYS A 55 74.39 9.52 52.54
C LYS A 55 73.97 9.48 51.09
N ASN A 56 74.89 9.12 50.19
CA ASN A 56 74.58 8.97 48.76
C ASN A 56 73.57 7.83 48.55
N GLU A 57 73.75 6.68 49.20
CA GLU A 57 72.77 5.58 49.16
C GLU A 57 71.38 6.00 49.67
N ILE A 58 71.31 6.75 50.78
CA ILE A 58 70.05 7.28 51.31
C ILE A 58 69.37 8.22 50.30
N ALA A 59 70.15 9.08 49.63
CA ALA A 59 69.64 9.98 48.61
C ALA A 59 69.08 9.18 47.41
N GLU A 60 69.81 8.18 46.93
CA GLU A 60 69.36 7.28 45.85
C GLU A 60 68.07 6.55 46.23
N VAL A 61 68.02 5.92 47.41
CA VAL A 61 66.82 5.22 47.92
C VAL A 61 65.63 6.18 48.02
N LYS A 62 65.85 7.43 48.43
CA LYS A 62 64.79 8.45 48.49
C LYS A 62 64.27 8.82 47.10
N THR A 63 65.15 8.96 46.11
CA THR A 63 64.72 9.20 44.72
C THR A 63 63.95 8.02 44.17
N GLU A 64 64.40 6.79 44.42
CA GLU A 64 63.74 5.58 43.94
C GLU A 64 62.38 5.37 44.60
N LYS A 65 62.27 5.62 45.91
CA LYS A 65 60.98 5.64 46.61
C LYS A 65 60.00 6.63 45.98
N SER A 66 60.48 7.82 45.59
CA SER A 66 59.64 8.82 44.92
C SER A 66 59.16 8.35 43.55
N LYS A 67 60.02 7.69 42.77
CA LYS A 67 59.64 7.10 41.47
C LYS A 67 58.58 6.00 41.64
N VAL A 68 58.77 5.12 42.62
CA VAL A 68 57.81 4.04 42.92
C VAL A 68 56.46 4.59 43.36
N LEU A 69 56.44 5.64 44.19
CA LEU A 69 55.18 6.30 44.59
C LEU A 69 54.43 6.88 43.38
N LEU A 70 55.16 7.55 42.48
CA LEU A 70 54.56 8.09 41.25
C LEU A 70 54.02 6.97 40.36
N ALA A 71 54.79 5.89 40.17
CA ALA A 71 54.36 4.74 39.38
C ALA A 71 53.12 4.06 39.97
N ASN A 72 53.06 3.90 41.30
CA ASN A 72 51.88 3.36 41.98
C ASN A 72 50.65 4.26 41.82
N GLN A 73 50.84 5.59 41.82
CA GLN A 73 49.75 6.52 41.58
C GLN A 73 49.24 6.40 40.14
N THR A 74 50.12 6.34 39.16
CA THR A 74 49.74 6.11 37.75
C THR A 74 49.00 4.79 37.57
N LEU A 75 49.50 3.69 38.15
CA LEU A 75 48.82 2.39 38.11
C LEU A 75 47.43 2.43 38.78
N SER A 76 47.29 3.17 39.87
CA SER A 76 46.00 3.35 40.55
C SER A 76 44.99 4.10 39.67
N ASP A 77 45.45 5.12 38.95
CA ASP A 77 44.61 5.88 38.01
C ASP A 77 44.25 5.05 36.77
N ASP A 78 45.16 4.21 36.27
CA ASP A 78 44.88 3.26 35.18
C ASP A 78 43.84 2.22 35.61
N VAL A 79 43.93 1.68 36.83
CA VAL A 79 42.95 0.72 37.37
C VAL A 79 41.56 1.36 37.45
N LYS A 80 41.45 2.62 37.91
CA LYS A 80 40.17 3.34 37.92
C LYS A 80 39.62 3.55 36.52
N THR A 81 40.49 3.88 35.56
CA THR A 81 40.09 4.05 34.15
C THR A 81 39.54 2.73 33.60
N LEU A 82 40.22 1.61 33.82
CA LEU A 82 39.77 0.28 33.41
C LEU A 82 38.47 -0.14 34.10
N GLN A 83 38.25 0.24 35.37
CA GLN A 83 36.97 0.01 36.05
C GLN A 83 35.82 0.74 35.36
N ILE A 84 36.02 2.02 35.00
CA ILE A 84 35.01 2.80 34.26
C ILE A 84 34.74 2.17 32.89
N GLU A 85 35.78 1.78 32.15
CA GLU A 85 35.61 1.09 30.86
C GLU A 85 34.83 -0.22 30.99
N LEU A 86 35.09 -1.00 32.06
CA LEU A 86 34.40 -2.25 32.35
C LEU A 86 32.93 -2.02 32.70
N GLU A 87 32.60 -0.97 33.46
CA GLU A 87 31.22 -0.56 33.74
C GLU A 87 30.47 -0.15 32.46
N VAL A 88 31.11 0.62 31.58
CA VAL A 88 30.55 1.01 30.27
C VAL A 88 30.30 -0.23 29.40
N CYS A 89 31.25 -1.16 29.34
CA CYS A 89 31.08 -2.42 28.61
C CYS A 89 29.93 -3.27 29.18
N ASN A 90 29.78 -3.33 30.50
CA ASN A 90 28.68 -4.05 31.14
C ASN A 90 27.31 -3.40 30.85
N ALA A 91 27.24 -2.07 30.86
CA ALA A 91 26.02 -1.36 30.46
C ALA A 91 25.66 -1.65 28.99
N ALA A 92 26.63 -1.61 28.08
CA ALA A 92 26.42 -1.95 26.67
C ALA A 92 25.99 -3.41 26.47
N LYS A 93 26.57 -4.35 27.23
CA LYS A 93 26.16 -5.76 27.24
C LYS A 93 24.70 -5.91 27.65
N ASN A 94 24.28 -5.27 28.74
CA ASN A 94 22.89 -5.33 29.23
C ASN A 94 21.90 -4.74 28.20
N GLU A 95 22.28 -3.66 27.52
CA GLU A 95 21.47 -3.09 26.44
C GLU A 95 21.33 -4.06 25.26
N LEU A 96 22.42 -4.72 24.85
CA LEU A 96 22.41 -5.73 23.80
C LEU A 96 21.56 -6.94 24.18
N GLU A 97 21.65 -7.43 25.41
CA GLU A 97 20.82 -8.55 25.91
C GLU A 97 19.32 -8.19 25.91
N SER A 98 18.98 -6.97 26.31
CA SER A 98 17.61 -6.45 26.22
C SER A 98 17.12 -6.40 24.77
N LYS A 99 17.97 -5.92 23.85
CA LYS A 99 17.65 -5.85 22.42
C LYS A 99 17.48 -7.23 21.79
N VAL A 100 18.33 -8.21 22.15
CA VAL A 100 18.21 -9.61 21.70
C VAL A 100 16.91 -10.22 22.21
N THR A 101 16.54 -9.98 23.46
CA THR A 101 15.28 -10.47 24.05
C THR A 101 14.07 -9.88 23.33
N SER A 102 14.09 -8.57 23.05
CA SER A 102 13.05 -7.89 22.26
C SER A 102 12.92 -8.47 20.84
N LEU A 103 14.04 -8.64 20.13
CA LEU A 103 14.05 -9.24 18.79
C LEU A 103 13.56 -10.69 18.80
N SER A 104 13.92 -11.48 19.80
CA SER A 104 13.43 -12.85 19.98
C SER A 104 11.91 -12.89 20.15
N ASN A 105 11.34 -11.99 20.95
CA ASN A 105 9.89 -11.86 21.11
C ASN A 105 9.18 -11.45 19.82
N VAL A 106 9.76 -10.52 19.06
CA VAL A 106 9.22 -10.13 17.74
C VAL A 106 9.27 -11.31 16.77
N ASN A 107 10.35 -12.08 16.76
CA ASN A 107 10.50 -13.24 15.89
C ASN A 107 9.47 -14.32 16.24
N LYS A 108 9.24 -14.59 17.53
CA LYS A 108 8.20 -15.51 18.00
C LYS A 108 6.80 -15.09 17.52
N LYS A 109 6.46 -13.79 17.62
CA LYS A 109 5.19 -13.26 17.10
C LYS A 109 5.06 -13.44 15.58
N ARG A 110 6.14 -13.23 14.83
CA ARG A 110 6.17 -13.43 13.37
C ARG A 110 5.96 -14.90 13.00
N ILE A 111 6.61 -15.83 13.72
CA ILE A 111 6.42 -17.27 13.51
C ILE A 111 4.96 -17.67 13.72
N THR A 112 4.34 -17.25 14.84
CA THR A 112 2.91 -17.52 15.09
C THR A 112 2.00 -16.92 14.02
N SER A 113 2.35 -15.75 13.48
CA SER A 113 1.59 -15.13 12.37
C SER A 113 1.72 -15.93 11.07
N ILE A 114 2.92 -16.45 10.77
CA ILE A 114 3.17 -17.30 9.61
C ILE A 114 2.38 -18.60 9.71
N GLU A 115 2.36 -19.23 10.89
CA GLU A 115 1.57 -20.45 11.14
C GLU A 115 0.07 -20.21 10.92
N ALA A 116 -0.47 -19.08 11.39
CA ALA A 116 -1.86 -18.69 11.16
C ALA A 116 -2.16 -18.45 9.66
N PHE A 117 -1.23 -17.84 8.93
CA PHE A 117 -1.37 -17.66 7.48
C PHE A 117 -1.32 -18.99 6.73
N GLN A 118 -0.46 -19.92 7.13
CA GLN A 118 -0.39 -21.26 6.53
C GLN A 118 -1.71 -22.02 6.74
N GLN A 119 -2.29 -21.98 7.93
CA GLN A 119 -3.60 -22.59 8.19
C GLN A 119 -4.71 -21.98 7.34
N THR A 120 -4.73 -20.65 7.21
CA THR A 120 -5.70 -19.94 6.35
C THR A 120 -5.53 -20.34 4.88
N PHE A 121 -4.29 -20.42 4.40
CA PHE A 121 -3.96 -20.81 3.04
C PHE A 121 -4.40 -22.25 2.75
N GLU A 122 -4.17 -23.18 3.67
CA GLU A 122 -4.64 -24.56 3.51
C GLU A 122 -6.17 -24.65 3.49
N SER A 123 -6.86 -23.86 4.31
CA SER A 123 -8.33 -23.78 4.31
C SER A 123 -8.86 -23.28 2.96
N GLN A 124 -8.31 -22.17 2.45
CA GLN A 124 -8.68 -21.61 1.15
C GLN A 124 -8.37 -22.58 0.01
N ARG A 125 -7.25 -23.29 0.07
CA ARG A 125 -6.90 -24.32 -0.92
C ARG A 125 -7.94 -25.46 -0.95
N LYS A 126 -8.44 -25.89 0.22
CA LYS A 126 -9.51 -26.90 0.30
C LYS A 126 -10.81 -26.38 -0.31
N GLU A 127 -11.19 -25.13 -0.01
CA GLU A 127 -12.39 -24.49 -0.56
C GLU A 127 -12.34 -24.37 -2.09
N ILE A 128 -11.21 -23.94 -2.66
CA ILE A 128 -10.99 -23.90 -4.11
C ILE A 128 -11.11 -25.29 -4.74
N LEU A 129 -10.63 -26.32 -4.06
CA LEU A 129 -10.74 -27.70 -4.53
C LEU A 129 -12.22 -28.13 -4.60
N THR A 130 -13.01 -27.79 -3.59
CA THR A 130 -14.47 -28.03 -3.58
C THR A 130 -15.17 -27.28 -4.72
N PHE A 131 -14.89 -25.98 -4.90
CA PHE A 131 -15.47 -25.22 -6.03
C PHE A 131 -15.08 -25.77 -7.39
N THR A 132 -13.86 -26.31 -7.52
CA THR A 132 -13.41 -26.95 -8.75
C THR A 132 -14.23 -28.21 -9.04
N GLN A 133 -14.54 -29.01 -8.01
CA GLN A 133 -15.41 -30.18 -8.13
C GLN A 133 -16.85 -29.78 -8.49
N GLU A 134 -17.40 -28.75 -7.83
CA GLU A 134 -18.74 -28.23 -8.12
C GLU A 134 -18.85 -27.73 -9.56
N ARG A 135 -17.82 -27.01 -10.05
CA ARG A 135 -17.75 -26.55 -11.46
C ARG A 135 -17.74 -27.72 -12.45
N GLN A 136 -17.05 -28.81 -12.12
CA GLN A 136 -17.07 -30.02 -12.95
C GLN A 136 -18.47 -30.64 -12.99
N THR A 137 -19.17 -30.74 -11.86
CA THR A 137 -20.56 -31.21 -11.84
C THR A 137 -21.50 -30.29 -12.63
N PHE A 138 -21.35 -28.98 -12.54
CA PHE A 138 -22.15 -28.04 -13.32
C PHE A 138 -21.91 -28.19 -14.83
N THR A 139 -20.64 -28.38 -15.23
CA THR A 139 -20.28 -28.65 -16.63
C THR A 139 -20.94 -29.94 -17.14
N GLN A 140 -20.98 -30.99 -16.31
CA GLN A 140 -21.69 -32.23 -16.65
C GLN A 140 -23.21 -32.01 -16.81
N LEU A 141 -23.81 -31.18 -15.96
CA LEU A 141 -25.23 -30.81 -16.04
C LEU A 141 -25.55 -30.02 -17.31
N ILE A 142 -24.74 -29.01 -17.66
CA ILE A 142 -24.89 -28.26 -18.92
C ILE A 142 -24.83 -29.20 -20.12
N ASN A 143 -23.87 -30.13 -20.14
CA ASN A 143 -23.74 -31.09 -21.23
C ASN A 143 -24.99 -31.99 -21.35
N LYS A 144 -25.56 -32.43 -20.23
CA LYS A 144 -26.82 -33.19 -20.21
C LYS A 144 -28.01 -32.34 -20.72
N LEU A 145 -28.09 -31.07 -20.32
CA LEU A 145 -29.13 -30.16 -20.76
C LEU A 145 -29.04 -29.89 -22.26
N ASN A 146 -27.84 -29.60 -22.78
CA ASN A 146 -27.60 -29.40 -24.20
C ASN A 146 -28.02 -30.63 -25.01
N PHE A 147 -27.67 -31.83 -24.55
CA PHE A 147 -28.09 -33.07 -25.17
C PHE A 147 -29.63 -33.21 -25.20
N ALA A 148 -30.31 -32.91 -24.09
CA ALA A 148 -31.78 -32.94 -24.02
C ALA A 148 -32.43 -31.89 -24.94
N LEU A 149 -31.87 -30.69 -25.04
CA LEU A 149 -32.32 -29.64 -25.96
C LEU A 149 -32.17 -30.08 -27.42
N THR A 150 -31.03 -30.68 -27.78
CA THR A 150 -30.82 -31.22 -29.13
C THR A 150 -31.89 -32.26 -29.47
N ILE A 151 -32.15 -33.22 -28.57
CA ILE A 151 -33.21 -34.23 -28.76
C ILE A 151 -34.57 -33.57 -28.95
N THR A 152 -34.90 -32.57 -28.14
CA THR A 152 -36.19 -31.88 -28.18
C THR A 152 -36.36 -31.07 -29.47
N ALA A 153 -35.31 -30.40 -29.93
CA ALA A 153 -35.29 -29.68 -31.19
C ALA A 153 -35.50 -30.62 -32.39
N THR A 154 -34.85 -31.80 -32.40
CA THR A 154 -35.12 -32.82 -33.43
C THR A 154 -36.58 -33.27 -33.41
N LYS A 155 -37.14 -33.60 -32.23
CA LYS A 155 -38.54 -34.01 -32.13
C LYS A 155 -39.53 -32.93 -32.57
N TYR A 156 -39.24 -31.68 -32.25
CA TYR A 156 -40.05 -30.55 -32.70
C TYR A 156 -40.01 -30.41 -34.23
N ASN A 157 -38.82 -30.54 -34.82
CA ASN A 157 -38.67 -30.48 -36.27
C ASN A 157 -39.40 -31.64 -36.97
N ASP A 158 -39.35 -32.85 -36.40
CA ASP A 158 -40.11 -34.01 -36.89
C ASP A 158 -41.62 -33.73 -36.84
N ALA A 159 -42.13 -33.22 -35.72
CA ALA A 159 -43.55 -32.85 -35.57
C ALA A 159 -43.97 -31.70 -36.50
N PHE A 160 -43.08 -30.73 -36.74
CA PHE A 160 -43.31 -29.65 -37.67
C PHE A 160 -43.43 -30.16 -39.12
N GLN A 161 -42.57 -31.11 -39.52
CA GLN A 161 -42.65 -31.77 -40.82
C GLN A 161 -43.94 -32.58 -40.98
N GLU A 162 -44.38 -33.29 -39.93
CA GLU A 162 -45.70 -33.95 -39.92
C GLU A 162 -46.84 -32.95 -40.12
N LEU A 163 -46.79 -31.80 -39.45
CA LEU A 163 -47.83 -30.76 -39.54
C LEU A 163 -47.87 -30.10 -40.93
N GLU A 164 -46.70 -29.88 -41.54
CA GLU A 164 -46.59 -29.47 -42.96
C GLU A 164 -47.18 -30.51 -43.92
N ALA A 165 -46.94 -31.80 -43.67
CA ALA A 165 -47.51 -32.88 -44.47
C ALA A 165 -49.05 -32.90 -44.36
N ILE A 166 -49.60 -32.70 -43.16
CA ILE A 166 -51.05 -32.60 -42.93
C ILE A 166 -51.62 -31.36 -43.62
N LYS A 167 -50.97 -30.18 -43.55
CA LYS A 167 -51.41 -28.96 -44.25
C LYS A 167 -51.41 -29.11 -45.77
N LYS A 168 -50.50 -29.92 -46.33
CA LYS A 168 -50.47 -30.23 -47.78
C LYS A 168 -51.57 -31.22 -48.19
N SER A 169 -52.15 -31.98 -47.25
CA SER A 169 -53.37 -32.75 -47.48
C SER A 169 -54.59 -31.83 -47.40
N GLN A 170 -55.11 -31.40 -48.56
CA GLN A 170 -56.33 -30.59 -48.64
C GLN A 170 -57.54 -31.41 -48.17
N VAL A 171 -57.98 -31.19 -46.93
CA VAL A 171 -59.34 -31.55 -46.50
C VAL A 171 -60.20 -30.30 -46.63
N LYS A 172 -61.16 -30.34 -47.56
CA LYS A 172 -62.14 -29.26 -47.81
C LYS A 172 -62.93 -28.95 -46.54
N PRO A 173 -63.15 -27.67 -46.20
CA PRO A 173 -64.02 -27.30 -45.09
C PRO A 173 -65.48 -27.55 -45.49
N ILE A 174 -66.15 -28.43 -44.75
CA ILE A 174 -67.60 -28.67 -44.86
C ILE A 174 -68.31 -27.49 -44.18
N LEU A 175 -69.15 -26.76 -44.92
CA LEU A 175 -70.03 -25.74 -44.36
C LEU A 175 -71.22 -26.41 -43.64
N PHE A 176 -71.47 -25.97 -42.41
CA PHE A 176 -72.37 -26.56 -41.40
C PHE A 176 -73.89 -26.36 -41.64
N HIS A 177 -74.35 -26.19 -42.89
CA HIS A 177 -75.76 -25.87 -43.13
C HIS A 177 -76.69 -27.05 -43.46
N ASP A 178 -76.17 -28.28 -43.64
CA ASP A 178 -76.99 -29.47 -44.01
C ASP A 178 -76.74 -30.73 -43.15
N LEU A 179 -76.30 -30.61 -41.89
CA LEU A 179 -76.06 -31.78 -41.03
C LEU A 179 -77.26 -32.07 -40.12
N THR A 180 -78.21 -32.87 -40.61
CA THR A 180 -79.18 -33.59 -39.77
C THR A 180 -78.54 -34.70 -38.95
N ASP A 181 -77.29 -35.10 -39.24
CA ASP A 181 -76.55 -36.11 -38.48
C ASP A 181 -75.08 -35.71 -38.24
N ILE A 182 -74.82 -35.13 -37.07
CA ILE A 182 -73.48 -34.76 -36.57
C ILE A 182 -72.73 -35.94 -35.92
N SER A 183 -73.31 -37.15 -35.89
CA SER A 183 -72.64 -38.33 -35.31
C SER A 183 -71.39 -38.75 -36.09
N SER A 184 -71.22 -38.22 -37.31
CA SER A 184 -70.07 -38.42 -38.20
C SER A 184 -68.96 -37.36 -38.08
N LEU A 185 -69.12 -36.37 -37.17
CA LEU A 185 -68.17 -35.27 -37.05
C LEU A 185 -66.81 -35.76 -36.50
N ILE A 186 -65.74 -35.58 -37.27
CA ILE A 186 -64.39 -35.92 -36.85
C ILE A 186 -63.85 -34.82 -35.93
N ILE A 187 -63.67 -35.13 -34.65
CA ILE A 187 -63.12 -34.18 -33.67
C ILE A 187 -61.60 -34.11 -33.81
N PRO A 188 -61.01 -32.93 -34.10
CA PRO A 188 -59.57 -32.79 -34.37
C PRO A 188 -58.70 -32.75 -33.10
N PHE A 189 -59.31 -32.78 -31.91
CA PHE A 189 -58.61 -32.68 -30.63
C PHE A 189 -58.25 -34.06 -30.08
N LYS A 190 -56.99 -34.24 -29.66
CA LYS A 190 -56.51 -35.45 -28.95
C LYS A 190 -56.49 -35.20 -27.42
N GLY A 191 -56.50 -36.25 -26.61
CA GLY A 191 -56.43 -36.14 -25.14
C GLY A 191 -57.79 -35.91 -24.46
N GLU A 192 -57.80 -35.31 -23.26
CA GLU A 192 -59.00 -35.16 -22.43
C GLU A 192 -60.08 -34.25 -23.02
N ILE A 193 -59.69 -33.19 -23.73
CA ILE A 193 -60.65 -32.32 -24.44
C ILE A 193 -61.30 -33.05 -25.61
N GLY A 194 -60.52 -33.87 -26.33
CA GLY A 194 -61.05 -34.75 -27.39
C GLY A 194 -62.07 -35.75 -26.85
N LYS A 195 -61.75 -36.41 -25.72
CA LYS A 195 -62.68 -37.33 -25.05
C LYS A 195 -63.98 -36.62 -24.63
N ARG A 196 -63.88 -35.46 -23.98
CA ARG A 196 -65.05 -34.65 -23.55
C ARG A 196 -65.93 -34.24 -24.73
N CYS A 197 -65.35 -33.82 -25.86
CA CYS A 197 -66.12 -33.45 -27.04
C CYS A 197 -66.79 -34.68 -27.70
N VAL A 198 -66.12 -35.84 -27.71
CA VAL A 198 -66.70 -37.11 -28.19
C VAL A 198 -67.87 -37.55 -27.29
N ASP A 199 -67.76 -37.37 -25.98
CA ASP A 199 -68.83 -37.69 -25.05
C ASP A 199 -70.05 -36.76 -25.23
N ILE A 200 -69.83 -35.48 -25.56
CA ILE A 200 -70.91 -34.53 -25.90
C ILE A 200 -71.65 -34.94 -27.18
N LEU A 201 -70.95 -35.47 -28.20
CA LEU A 201 -71.59 -35.96 -29.43
C LEU A 201 -72.56 -37.13 -29.18
N LYS A 202 -72.26 -37.98 -28.19
CA LYS A 202 -73.07 -39.16 -27.81
C LYS A 202 -74.34 -38.82 -27.02
N LEU A 203 -74.55 -37.56 -26.63
CA LEU A 203 -75.72 -37.16 -25.84
C LEU A 203 -76.95 -37.00 -26.73
N GLU A 204 -77.61 -38.12 -27.04
CA GLU A 204 -78.76 -38.19 -27.95
C GLU A 204 -79.94 -37.28 -27.57
N GLN A 205 -80.05 -36.93 -26.28
CA GLN A 205 -81.08 -36.04 -25.71
C GLN A 205 -81.01 -34.57 -26.14
N TYR A 206 -79.93 -34.13 -26.79
CA TYR A 206 -79.76 -32.76 -27.28
C TYR A 206 -79.89 -32.71 -28.80
N GLU A 207 -80.47 -31.64 -29.34
CA GLU A 207 -80.53 -31.40 -30.78
C GLU A 207 -79.11 -31.21 -31.36
N PRO A 208 -78.87 -31.53 -32.64
CA PRO A 208 -77.56 -31.42 -33.27
C PRO A 208 -76.84 -30.09 -32.99
N PHE A 209 -77.53 -28.98 -33.20
CA PHE A 209 -76.99 -27.65 -32.94
C PHE A 209 -76.60 -27.43 -31.47
N GLN A 210 -77.37 -27.98 -30.52
CA GLN A 210 -77.09 -27.87 -29.08
C GLN A 210 -75.83 -28.64 -28.68
N ARG A 211 -75.58 -29.82 -29.28
CA ARG A 211 -74.33 -30.59 -29.03
C ARG A 211 -73.10 -29.86 -29.54
N VAL A 212 -73.21 -29.20 -30.71
CA VAL A 212 -72.14 -28.35 -31.25
C VAL A 212 -71.88 -27.14 -30.34
N GLN A 213 -72.93 -26.50 -29.83
CA GLN A 213 -72.82 -25.41 -28.86
C GLN A 213 -72.12 -25.85 -27.56
N LEU A 214 -72.45 -27.04 -27.04
CA LEU A 214 -71.82 -27.61 -25.85
C LEU A 214 -70.34 -27.93 -26.09
N MET A 215 -69.99 -28.47 -27.27
CA MET A 215 -68.58 -28.66 -27.65
C MET A 215 -67.84 -27.34 -27.74
N LEU A 216 -68.42 -26.32 -28.39
CA LEU A 216 -67.81 -24.98 -28.47
C LEU A 216 -67.60 -24.36 -27.10
N ASN A 217 -68.53 -24.53 -26.17
CA ASN A 217 -68.39 -24.06 -24.79
C ASN A 217 -67.26 -24.77 -24.06
N GLU A 218 -67.11 -26.09 -24.22
CA GLU A 218 -66.03 -26.84 -23.57
C GLU A 218 -64.66 -26.54 -24.19
N ILE A 219 -64.61 -26.29 -25.49
CA ILE A 219 -63.41 -25.78 -26.18
C ILE A 219 -63.06 -24.40 -25.66
N ASN A 220 -64.02 -23.48 -25.54
CA ASN A 220 -63.80 -22.14 -25.00
C ASN A 220 -63.29 -22.18 -23.56
N LYS A 221 -63.81 -23.10 -22.75
CA LYS A 221 -63.39 -23.29 -21.36
C LYS A 221 -61.92 -23.69 -21.25
N GLU A 222 -61.45 -24.60 -22.10
CA GLU A 222 -60.02 -24.92 -22.15
C GLU A 222 -59.18 -23.80 -22.77
N PHE A 223 -59.72 -23.07 -23.74
CA PHE A 223 -59.03 -21.90 -24.29
C PHE A 223 -58.78 -20.83 -23.22
N SER A 224 -59.78 -20.56 -22.37
CA SER A 224 -59.64 -19.65 -21.24
C SER A 224 -58.60 -20.13 -20.22
N ARG A 225 -58.57 -21.44 -19.91
CA ARG A 225 -57.57 -22.02 -19.00
C ARG A 225 -56.14 -21.90 -19.55
N VAL A 226 -55.96 -22.18 -20.85
CA VAL A 226 -54.66 -22.04 -21.51
C VAL A 226 -54.21 -20.57 -21.48
N ASN A 227 -55.11 -19.63 -21.74
CA ASN A 227 -54.82 -18.20 -21.74
C ASN A 227 -54.47 -17.67 -20.32
N GLU A 228 -55.14 -18.17 -19.27
CA GLU A 228 -54.76 -17.88 -17.88
C GLU A 228 -53.36 -18.43 -17.55
N HIS A 229 -53.06 -19.65 -18.00
CA HIS A 229 -51.74 -20.25 -17.78
C HIS A 229 -50.63 -19.53 -18.56
N GLU A 230 -50.92 -19.05 -19.77
CA GLU A 230 -50.02 -18.23 -20.58
C GLU A 230 -49.69 -16.91 -19.87
N LYS A 231 -50.71 -16.21 -19.32
CA LYS A 231 -50.49 -15.00 -18.51
C LYS A 231 -49.66 -15.27 -17.25
N GLU A 232 -49.88 -16.39 -16.57
CA GLU A 232 -49.06 -16.79 -15.42
C GLU A 232 -47.61 -17.05 -15.80
N MET A 233 -47.37 -17.70 -16.95
CA MET A 233 -46.03 -17.98 -17.45
C MET A 233 -45.33 -16.72 -17.93
N GLU A 234 -46.04 -15.79 -18.56
CA GLU A 234 -45.53 -14.47 -18.97
C GLU A 234 -45.12 -13.64 -17.74
N ALA A 235 -45.93 -13.64 -16.67
CA ALA A 235 -45.57 -13.00 -15.41
C ALA A 235 -44.30 -13.63 -14.77
N LYS A 236 -44.18 -14.96 -14.78
CA LYS A 236 -42.96 -15.66 -14.31
C LYS A 236 -41.74 -15.34 -15.16
N LEU A 237 -41.91 -15.23 -16.48
CA LEU A 237 -40.82 -14.88 -17.40
C LEU A 237 -40.33 -13.45 -17.16
N ASN A 238 -41.24 -12.50 -16.97
CA ASN A 238 -40.89 -11.12 -16.65
C ASN A 238 -40.14 -11.03 -15.31
N HIS A 239 -40.58 -11.77 -14.30
CA HIS A 239 -39.89 -11.83 -13.01
C HIS A 239 -38.48 -12.43 -13.11
N LEU A 240 -38.31 -13.49 -13.92
CA LEU A 240 -36.99 -14.08 -14.18
C LEU A 240 -36.06 -13.09 -14.91
N ASN A 241 -36.58 -12.31 -15.87
CA ASN A 241 -35.80 -11.29 -16.57
C ASN A 241 -35.33 -10.16 -15.64
N GLU A 242 -36.18 -9.73 -14.69
CA GLU A 242 -35.79 -8.74 -13.66
C GLU A 242 -34.66 -9.27 -12.76
N ILE A 243 -34.78 -10.52 -12.29
CA ILE A 243 -33.72 -11.17 -11.50
C ILE A 243 -32.41 -11.25 -12.30
N GLN A 244 -32.50 -11.62 -13.59
CA GLN A 244 -31.34 -11.75 -14.45
C GLN A 244 -30.65 -10.39 -14.71
N GLN A 245 -31.41 -9.30 -14.84
CA GLN A 245 -30.85 -7.94 -14.91
C GLN A 245 -30.12 -7.55 -13.62
N ILE A 246 -30.68 -7.86 -12.45
CA ILE A 246 -30.06 -7.59 -11.16
C ILE A 246 -28.73 -8.36 -11.02
N ASP A 247 -28.71 -9.62 -11.41
CA ASP A 247 -27.49 -10.44 -11.36
C ASP A 247 -26.42 -9.97 -12.36
N GLN A 248 -26.84 -9.48 -13.53
CA GLN A 248 -25.95 -8.85 -14.50
C GLN A 248 -25.29 -7.59 -13.90
N GLN A 249 -26.07 -6.73 -13.25
CA GLN A 249 -25.54 -5.52 -12.57
C GLN A 249 -24.55 -5.89 -11.45
N LYS A 250 -24.86 -6.92 -10.65
CA LYS A 250 -23.94 -7.41 -9.61
C LYS A 250 -22.64 -7.94 -10.22
N SER A 251 -22.71 -8.68 -11.32
CA SER A 251 -21.55 -9.22 -12.04
C SER A 251 -20.64 -8.11 -12.62
N ASP A 252 -21.25 -7.06 -13.19
CA ASP A 252 -20.53 -5.90 -13.71
C ASP A 252 -19.80 -5.14 -12.59
N LEU A 253 -20.47 -4.95 -11.45
CA LEU A 253 -19.88 -4.32 -10.27
C LEU A 253 -18.71 -5.14 -9.70
N LEU A 254 -18.85 -6.47 -9.65
CA LEU A 254 -17.80 -7.40 -9.23
C LEU A 254 -16.58 -7.35 -10.16
N SER A 255 -16.81 -7.26 -11.47
CA SER A 255 -15.78 -7.09 -12.49
C SER A 255 -15.04 -5.75 -12.34
N SER A 256 -15.77 -4.68 -11.99
CA SER A 256 -15.18 -3.35 -11.72
C SER A 256 -14.30 -3.39 -10.46
N LEU A 257 -14.77 -4.02 -9.38
CA LEU A 257 -13.99 -4.21 -8.14
C LEU A 257 -12.71 -5.03 -8.38
N LEU A 258 -12.78 -6.10 -9.18
CA LEU A 258 -11.61 -6.89 -9.57
C LEU A 258 -10.59 -6.09 -10.38
N LYS A 259 -11.05 -5.24 -11.32
CA LYS A 259 -10.16 -4.31 -12.04
C LYS A 259 -9.49 -3.33 -11.09
N GLY A 260 -10.24 -2.78 -10.14
CA GLY A 260 -9.71 -1.89 -9.12
C GLY A 260 -8.69 -2.59 -8.20
N LEU A 261 -8.96 -3.82 -7.76
CA LEU A 261 -8.02 -4.64 -6.97
C LEU A 261 -6.71 -4.88 -7.74
N LYS A 262 -6.79 -5.12 -9.05
CA LYS A 262 -5.61 -5.26 -9.90
C LYS A 262 -4.83 -3.95 -10.00
N ALA A 263 -5.50 -2.83 -10.21
CA ALA A 263 -4.88 -1.50 -10.23
C ALA A 263 -4.18 -1.17 -8.90
N LEU A 264 -4.80 -1.50 -7.76
CA LEU A 264 -4.17 -1.42 -6.44
C LEU A 264 -2.91 -2.30 -6.36
N ALA A 265 -2.97 -3.56 -6.78
CA ALA A 265 -1.79 -4.42 -6.76
C ALA A 265 -0.63 -3.85 -7.64
N ASP A 266 -0.96 -3.23 -8.76
CA ASP A 266 0.02 -2.60 -9.65
C ASP A 266 0.60 -1.30 -9.06
N THR A 267 -0.20 -0.45 -8.39
CA THR A 267 0.30 0.74 -7.69
C THR A 267 1.15 0.38 -6.46
N GLU A 268 0.84 -0.72 -5.78
CA GLU A 268 1.65 -1.22 -4.66
C GLU A 268 3.08 -1.54 -5.08
N ARG A 269 3.25 -2.16 -6.27
CA ARG A 269 4.57 -2.43 -6.85
C ARG A 269 5.33 -1.17 -7.22
N GLN A 270 4.63 -0.10 -7.58
CA GLN A 270 5.24 1.18 -7.90
C GLN A 270 5.79 1.87 -6.65
N PHE A 271 5.12 1.79 -5.50
CA PHE A 271 5.59 2.40 -4.25
C PHE A 271 6.97 1.93 -3.80
N ASP A 272 7.30 0.65 -3.97
CA ASP A 272 8.62 0.12 -3.61
C ASP A 272 9.71 0.62 -4.57
N SER A 273 9.34 0.97 -5.82
CA SER A 273 10.26 1.51 -6.82
C SER A 273 10.43 3.04 -6.77
N SER A 274 9.46 3.77 -6.22
CA SER A 274 9.46 5.26 -6.16
C SER A 274 9.70 5.83 -4.75
N ALA A 275 9.95 4.98 -3.74
CA ALA A 275 10.19 5.38 -2.35
C ALA A 275 11.34 6.39 -2.14
N PHE A 276 12.22 6.59 -3.14
CA PHE A 276 13.38 7.49 -3.07
C PHE A 276 13.56 8.45 -4.25
N CYS A 277 12.56 8.66 -5.11
CA CYS A 277 12.68 9.68 -6.18
C CYS A 277 12.39 11.10 -5.65
N GLU A 278 13.17 12.08 -6.12
CA GLU A 278 12.94 13.51 -5.89
C GLU A 278 11.54 13.89 -6.34
N ALA A 279 10.82 14.62 -5.46
CA ALA A 279 9.48 15.18 -5.67
C ALA A 279 8.70 14.52 -6.82
N ASP A 280 8.09 13.37 -6.53
CA ASP A 280 7.19 12.74 -7.48
C ASP A 280 5.92 13.60 -7.59
N ASN A 281 6.04 14.66 -8.40
CA ASN A 281 4.93 15.54 -8.74
C ASN A 281 3.83 14.72 -9.39
N ALA A 282 4.12 13.60 -10.07
CA ALA A 282 3.08 12.72 -10.59
C ALA A 282 2.32 11.98 -9.47
N PHE A 283 2.99 11.56 -8.39
CA PHE A 283 2.32 11.00 -7.22
C PHE A 283 1.56 12.07 -6.41
N LEU A 284 2.13 13.25 -6.22
CA LEU A 284 1.44 14.37 -5.57
C LEU A 284 0.25 14.84 -6.42
N ASP A 285 0.38 14.94 -7.74
CA ASP A 285 -0.69 15.26 -8.68
C ASP A 285 -1.74 14.14 -8.72
N TYR A 286 -1.35 12.87 -8.59
CA TYR A 286 -2.28 11.75 -8.43
C TYR A 286 -3.07 11.86 -7.12
N MET A 287 -2.39 12.06 -5.99
CA MET A 287 -3.03 12.26 -4.68
C MET A 287 -3.89 13.52 -4.66
N ILE A 288 -3.47 14.61 -5.27
CA ILE A 288 -4.25 15.86 -5.36
C ILE A 288 -5.46 15.69 -6.29
N SER A 289 -5.31 15.02 -7.43
CA SER A 289 -6.41 14.75 -8.37
C SER A 289 -7.44 13.76 -7.82
N HIS A 290 -7.02 12.78 -7.01
CA HIS A 290 -7.91 11.76 -6.44
C HIS A 290 -8.28 12.03 -4.96
N CYS A 291 -7.72 13.06 -4.32
CA CYS A 291 -8.05 13.41 -2.92
C CYS A 291 -9.55 13.70 -2.74
N ASN A 292 -10.17 14.31 -3.75
CA ASN A 292 -11.61 14.61 -3.74
C ASN A 292 -12.46 13.33 -3.84
N ASP A 293 -11.99 12.30 -4.54
CA ASP A 293 -12.68 11.00 -4.65
C ASP A 293 -12.79 10.29 -3.29
N PHE A 294 -11.83 10.54 -2.39
CA PHE A 294 -11.84 10.02 -1.01
C PHE A 294 -12.66 10.87 -0.03
N TYR A 295 -12.94 12.14 -0.34
CA TYR A 295 -13.71 13.04 0.51
C TYR A 295 -15.23 12.94 0.27
N ASP A 296 -15.66 12.59 -0.95
CA ASP A 296 -17.08 12.43 -1.29
C ASP A 296 -17.76 11.21 -0.66
N SER A 297 -17.00 10.33 0.02
CA SER A 297 -17.57 9.20 0.75
C SER A 297 -18.11 9.54 2.15
N GLN A 298 -17.96 10.79 2.62
CA GLN A 298 -18.40 11.21 3.97
C GLN A 298 -19.65 12.11 3.99
N THR A 299 -20.24 12.46 2.85
CA THR A 299 -21.32 13.45 2.75
C THR A 299 -22.73 12.89 2.63
N THR A 300 -22.92 11.57 2.48
CA THR A 300 -24.24 10.95 2.68
C THR A 300 -24.34 10.38 4.09
N GLN A 301 -24.84 11.20 5.03
CA GLN A 301 -25.46 10.70 6.27
C GLN A 301 -26.76 9.95 5.93
N GLU A 302 -26.66 8.83 5.22
CA GLU A 302 -27.58 7.74 5.52
C GLU A 302 -27.10 7.17 6.85
N HIS A 303 -27.93 7.30 7.88
CA HIS A 303 -27.69 6.62 9.16
C HIS A 303 -27.65 5.12 8.88
N PHE A 304 -26.46 4.58 8.61
CA PHE A 304 -26.22 3.16 8.76
C PHE A 304 -26.53 2.83 10.21
N PRO A 305 -27.39 1.83 10.51
CA PRO A 305 -27.71 1.49 11.88
C PRO A 305 -26.40 1.19 12.60
N SER A 306 -26.04 2.04 13.56
CA SER A 306 -24.84 1.96 14.40
C SER A 306 -24.64 0.56 14.97
N ASP A 307 -25.74 -0.16 15.18
CA ASP A 307 -25.77 -1.51 15.72
C ASP A 307 -25.09 -2.54 14.81
N VAL A 308 -24.98 -2.32 13.49
CA VAL A 308 -24.37 -3.29 12.55
C VAL A 308 -22.85 -3.34 12.67
N TYR A 309 -22.15 -2.36 13.27
CA TYR A 309 -20.68 -2.35 13.38
C TYR A 309 -20.16 -2.44 14.82
N VAL A 310 -21.04 -2.57 15.81
CA VAL A 310 -20.67 -2.75 17.22
C VAL A 310 -20.18 -4.20 17.46
N ALA A 311 -19.31 -4.42 18.44
CA ALA A 311 -18.81 -5.76 18.77
C ALA A 311 -19.94 -6.75 19.15
N ALA A 312 -21.03 -6.26 19.73
CA ALA A 312 -22.18 -7.05 20.17
C ALA A 312 -23.04 -7.63 19.03
N SER A 313 -22.90 -7.15 17.80
CA SER A 313 -23.67 -7.62 16.63
C SER A 313 -22.89 -8.60 15.74
N PHE A 314 -21.76 -9.13 16.22
CA PHE A 314 -20.95 -10.10 15.49
C PHE A 314 -21.75 -11.32 15.06
N ASP A 315 -22.57 -11.89 15.94
CA ASP A 315 -23.38 -13.08 15.61
C ASP A 315 -24.49 -12.77 14.61
N SER A 316 -25.07 -11.57 14.64
CA SER A 316 -26.06 -11.13 13.65
C SER A 316 -25.43 -10.91 12.28
N ARG A 317 -24.24 -10.28 12.21
CA ARG A 317 -23.46 -10.16 10.97
C ARG A 317 -23.05 -11.52 10.43
N ARG A 318 -22.59 -12.42 11.30
CA ARG A 318 -22.20 -13.77 10.92
C ARG A 318 -23.36 -14.55 10.35
N LYS A 319 -24.55 -14.49 10.98
CA LYS A 319 -25.77 -15.10 10.44
C LYS A 319 -26.18 -14.51 9.10
N ALA A 320 -26.10 -13.19 8.92
CA ALA A 320 -26.42 -12.55 7.64
C ALA A 320 -25.47 -12.99 6.52
N VAL A 321 -24.16 -13.11 6.82
CA VAL A 321 -23.16 -13.61 5.87
C VAL A 321 -23.34 -15.12 5.60
N GLU A 322 -23.69 -15.91 6.61
CA GLU A 322 -24.02 -17.34 6.44
C GLU A 322 -25.30 -17.54 5.60
N GLN A 323 -26.32 -16.71 5.77
CA GLN A 323 -27.52 -16.71 4.91
C GLN A 323 -27.19 -16.33 3.47
N LEU A 324 -26.41 -15.26 3.27
CA LEU A 324 -25.94 -14.86 1.94
C LEU A 324 -25.12 -15.95 1.26
N LYS A 325 -24.35 -16.73 2.03
CA LYS A 325 -23.59 -17.87 1.50
C LYS A 325 -24.47 -18.97 0.91
N THR A 326 -25.69 -19.15 1.44
CA THR A 326 -26.65 -20.14 0.94
C THR A 326 -27.61 -19.59 -0.11
N GLU A 327 -27.94 -18.30 -0.06
CA GLU A 327 -29.01 -17.71 -0.88
C GLU A 327 -28.50 -16.94 -2.11
N ASP A 328 -27.35 -16.25 -2.03
CA ASP A 328 -26.85 -15.39 -3.10
C ASP A 328 -25.31 -15.34 -3.11
N GLN A 329 -24.69 -16.29 -3.83
CA GLN A 329 -23.24 -16.38 -3.97
C GLN A 329 -22.62 -15.14 -4.63
N ILE A 330 -23.34 -14.45 -5.51
CA ILE A 330 -22.81 -13.26 -6.21
C ILE A 330 -22.71 -12.10 -5.24
N ALA A 331 -23.74 -11.87 -4.42
CA ALA A 331 -23.70 -10.86 -3.36
C ALA A 331 -22.59 -11.15 -2.33
N LEU A 332 -22.41 -12.42 -1.94
CA LEU A 332 -21.31 -12.81 -1.05
C LEU A 332 -19.94 -12.52 -1.68
N ALA A 333 -19.75 -12.88 -2.95
CA ALA A 333 -18.51 -12.61 -3.68
C ALA A 333 -18.24 -11.09 -3.77
N LEU A 334 -19.29 -10.28 -3.89
CA LEU A 334 -19.20 -8.82 -3.96
C LEU A 334 -18.76 -8.22 -2.61
N ILE A 335 -19.35 -8.69 -1.51
CA ILE A 335 -18.97 -8.30 -0.15
C ILE A 335 -17.51 -8.71 0.13
N ASN A 336 -17.12 -9.93 -0.21
CA ASN A 336 -15.74 -10.39 -0.04
C ASN A 336 -14.76 -9.56 -0.88
N SER A 337 -15.14 -9.22 -2.11
CA SER A 337 -14.33 -8.38 -3.00
C SER A 337 -14.17 -6.96 -2.45
N LEU A 338 -15.24 -6.34 -1.94
CA LEU A 338 -15.21 -5.05 -1.25
C LEU A 338 -14.33 -5.08 0.00
N PHE A 339 -14.43 -6.15 0.80
CA PHE A 339 -13.63 -6.29 2.01
C PHE A 339 -12.14 -6.46 1.69
N LEU A 340 -11.81 -7.27 0.69
CA LEU A 340 -10.44 -7.44 0.19
C LEU A 340 -9.88 -6.13 -0.38
N PHE A 341 -10.68 -5.41 -1.18
CA PHE A 341 -10.33 -4.10 -1.74
C PHE A 341 -9.99 -3.09 -0.63
N ASN A 342 -10.87 -2.97 0.37
CA ASN A 342 -10.64 -2.08 1.52
C ASN A 342 -9.43 -2.49 2.37
N THR A 343 -9.24 -3.80 2.60
CA THR A 343 -8.08 -4.30 3.35
C THR A 343 -6.78 -3.94 2.63
N LYS A 344 -6.76 -4.10 1.30
CA LYS A 344 -5.59 -3.74 0.49
C LYS A 344 -5.32 -2.25 0.46
N LEU A 345 -6.35 -1.41 0.37
CA LEU A 345 -6.23 0.04 0.51
C LEU A 345 -5.62 0.46 1.87
N VAL A 346 -6.10 -0.12 2.96
CA VAL A 346 -5.56 0.15 4.31
C VAL A 346 -4.10 -0.28 4.41
N GLU A 347 -3.74 -1.44 3.85
CA GLU A 347 -2.36 -1.93 3.83
C GLU A 347 -1.44 -1.00 3.03
N GLN A 348 -1.87 -0.54 1.86
CA GLN A 348 -1.16 0.46 1.07
C GLN A 348 -0.96 1.78 1.82
N ASN A 349 -2.02 2.30 2.44
CA ASN A 349 -1.93 3.52 3.24
C ASN A 349 -0.91 3.39 4.39
N ARG A 350 -0.87 2.22 5.06
CA ARG A 350 0.12 1.95 6.09
C ARG A 350 1.55 1.92 5.53
N LYS A 351 1.77 1.27 4.39
CA LYS A 351 3.09 1.26 3.71
C LYS A 351 3.52 2.67 3.31
N LEU A 352 2.60 3.46 2.76
CA LEU A 352 2.85 4.84 2.36
C LEU A 352 3.27 5.70 3.56
N ILE A 353 2.55 5.59 4.68
CA ILE A 353 2.89 6.28 5.93
C ILE A 353 4.27 5.84 6.44
N ALA A 354 4.57 4.54 6.41
CA ALA A 354 5.87 4.02 6.84
C ALA A 354 7.03 4.57 5.99
N ASN A 355 6.86 4.61 4.66
CA ASN A 355 7.85 5.18 3.74
C ASN A 355 8.03 6.69 3.97
N LEU A 356 6.95 7.44 4.24
CA LEU A 356 7.01 8.85 4.62
C LEU A 356 7.77 9.08 5.93
N VAL A 357 7.59 8.21 6.93
CA VAL A 357 8.31 8.27 8.20
C VAL A 357 9.81 7.99 7.96
N GLN A 358 10.15 6.94 7.21
CA GLN A 358 11.54 6.65 6.84
C GLN A 358 12.18 7.81 6.07
N LYS A 359 11.45 8.41 5.11
CA LYS A 359 11.91 9.60 4.37
C LYS A 359 12.21 10.78 5.31
N LYS A 360 11.37 11.03 6.30
CA LYS A 360 11.64 12.06 7.33
C LYS A 360 12.87 11.71 8.17
N GLU A 361 13.08 10.43 8.49
CA GLU A 361 14.23 9.97 9.26
C GLU A 361 15.56 10.10 8.50
N LEU A 362 15.71 9.60 7.25
CA LEU A 362 16.98 9.89 6.56
C LEU A 362 17.11 11.36 6.14
N THR A 363 16.05 12.15 6.02
CA THR A 363 16.21 13.62 5.88
C THR A 363 16.87 14.22 7.14
N LYS A 364 16.47 13.75 8.33
CA LYS A 364 17.11 14.17 9.60
C LYS A 364 18.55 13.71 9.67
N LEU A 365 18.84 12.45 9.31
CA LEU A 365 20.20 11.93 9.27
C LEU A 365 21.05 12.69 8.24
N GLY A 366 20.55 12.92 7.03
CA GLY A 366 21.19 13.72 5.99
C GLY A 366 21.58 15.11 6.47
N LYS A 367 20.72 15.79 7.23
CA LYS A 367 21.06 17.07 7.87
C LYS A 367 22.20 16.97 8.89
N ILE A 368 22.31 15.86 9.63
CA ILE A 368 23.40 15.63 10.60
C ILE A 368 24.75 15.49 9.88
N ILE A 369 24.81 14.79 8.74
CA ILE A 369 26.01 14.68 7.89
C ILE A 369 26.20 15.88 6.95
N GLY A 370 25.34 16.90 7.04
CA GLY A 370 25.44 18.15 6.28
C GLY A 370 25.11 18.01 4.79
N ALA A 371 24.29 17.01 4.42
CA ALA A 371 23.68 16.87 3.10
C ALA A 371 22.42 17.76 3.00
N LYS A 372 22.25 18.47 1.89
CA LYS A 372 21.09 19.34 1.62
C LYS A 372 19.95 18.59 0.94
N SER A 373 20.25 17.57 0.14
CA SER A 373 19.29 16.65 -0.48
C SER A 373 19.61 15.19 -0.12
N TYR A 374 18.69 14.28 -0.44
CA TYR A 374 18.87 12.84 -0.21
C TYR A 374 19.98 12.24 -1.09
N ASP A 375 20.14 12.75 -2.30
CA ASP A 375 21.10 12.24 -3.30
C ASP A 375 22.56 12.59 -2.94
N GLU A 376 22.74 13.60 -2.08
CA GLU A 376 24.05 13.97 -1.55
C GLU A 376 24.50 13.05 -0.39
N ILE A 377 23.59 12.25 0.20
CA ILE A 377 23.89 11.38 1.35
C ILE A 377 24.94 10.31 0.99
N PRO A 378 24.82 9.54 -0.11
CA PRO A 378 25.84 8.56 -0.49
C PRO A 378 27.21 9.20 -0.68
N GLN A 379 27.27 10.34 -1.38
CA GLN A 379 28.53 11.06 -1.65
C GLN A 379 29.20 11.51 -0.35
N LYS A 380 28.43 12.11 0.57
CA LYS A 380 28.90 12.54 1.90
C LYS A 380 29.34 11.36 2.77
N LEU A 381 28.67 10.22 2.65
CA LEU A 381 29.04 8.99 3.36
C LEU A 381 30.38 8.45 2.84
N GLU A 382 30.58 8.48 1.53
CA GLU A 382 31.83 8.09 0.87
C GLU A 382 32.99 9.01 1.32
N ASP A 383 32.76 10.32 1.39
CA ASP A 383 33.74 11.31 1.89
C ASP A 383 34.12 11.06 3.35
N LEU A 384 33.13 10.80 4.21
CA LEU A 384 33.37 10.46 5.63
C LEU A 384 34.11 9.13 5.77
N LEU A 385 33.78 8.12 4.96
CA LEU A 385 34.51 6.85 4.93
C LEU A 385 35.96 7.06 4.49
N LYS A 386 36.20 7.95 3.54
CA LYS A 386 37.55 8.31 3.09
C LYS A 386 38.34 9.01 4.20
N GLN A 387 37.73 9.96 4.90
CA GLN A 387 38.33 10.60 6.08
C GLN A 387 38.65 9.59 7.19
N ILE A 388 37.75 8.65 7.47
CA ILE A 388 37.99 7.58 8.47
C ILE A 388 39.18 6.71 8.06
N ARG A 389 39.33 6.36 6.77
CA ARG A 389 40.51 5.62 6.29
C ARG A 389 41.79 6.43 6.46
N GLU A 390 41.77 7.73 6.18
CA GLU A 390 42.90 8.64 6.39
C GLU A 390 43.29 8.75 7.87
N TYR A 391 42.32 8.93 8.77
CA TYR A 391 42.59 8.94 10.21
C TYR A 391 43.15 7.60 10.71
N LYS A 392 42.64 6.47 10.21
CA LYS A 392 43.22 5.14 10.53
C LYS A 392 44.67 5.04 10.07
N LYS A 393 45.00 5.55 8.87
CA LYS A 393 46.36 5.55 8.33
C LYS A 393 47.28 6.48 9.14
N GLN A 394 46.82 7.67 9.51
CA GLN A 394 47.54 8.58 10.40
C GLN A 394 47.81 7.93 11.77
N LYS A 395 46.81 7.28 12.37
CA LYS A 395 46.96 6.55 13.64
C LYS A 395 48.03 5.46 13.54
N GLN A 396 48.05 4.68 12.45
CA GLN A 396 49.09 3.68 12.22
C GLN A 396 50.49 4.29 12.07
N ASN A 397 50.60 5.45 11.40
CA ASN A 397 51.88 6.16 11.27
C ASN A 397 52.37 6.69 12.62
N ILE A 398 51.48 7.28 13.43
CA ILE A 398 51.81 7.73 14.79
C ILE A 398 52.24 6.55 15.66
N GLN A 399 51.58 5.40 15.54
CA GLN A 399 51.97 4.19 16.26
C GLN A 399 53.37 3.72 15.87
N LYS A 400 53.70 3.69 14.57
CA LYS A 400 55.06 3.35 14.10
C LYS A 400 56.12 4.33 14.61
N VAL A 401 55.81 5.63 14.67
CA VAL A 401 56.73 6.64 15.24
C VAL A 401 56.92 6.39 16.73
N ARG A 402 55.84 6.09 17.47
CA ARG A 402 55.90 5.78 18.91
C ARG A 402 56.75 4.54 19.18
N ASP A 403 56.65 3.51 18.35
CA ASP A 403 57.41 2.27 18.54
C ASP A 403 58.92 2.45 18.24
N ASN A 404 59.31 3.47 17.46
CA ASN A 404 60.71 3.76 17.13
C ASN A 404 61.42 4.71 18.12
N ILE A 405 60.68 5.51 18.89
CA ILE A 405 61.26 6.45 19.88
C ILE A 405 62.10 5.74 20.97
N PRO A 406 61.68 4.59 21.55
CA PRO A 406 62.48 3.86 22.53
C PRO A 406 63.82 3.37 21.97
N VAL A 407 63.85 2.97 20.70
CA VAL A 407 65.07 2.50 20.03
C VAL A 407 66.05 3.65 19.86
N GLN A 408 65.56 4.83 19.45
CA GLN A 408 66.37 6.04 19.29
C GLN A 408 67.01 6.49 20.62
N ILE A 409 66.23 6.50 21.72
CA ILE A 409 66.70 6.87 23.06
C ILE A 409 67.78 5.92 23.57
N VAL A 410 67.69 4.62 23.25
CA VAL A 410 68.70 3.62 23.65
C VAL A 410 70.03 3.86 22.91
N THR A 411 69.98 4.19 21.60
CA THR A 411 71.18 4.55 20.82
C THR A 411 71.84 5.84 21.31
N ASP A 412 71.05 6.87 21.63
CA ASP A 412 71.60 8.15 22.11
C ASP A 412 72.21 8.00 23.52
N ASN A 413 71.60 7.18 24.39
CA ASN A 413 72.16 6.87 25.71
C ASN A 413 73.45 6.02 25.64
N THR A 414 73.62 5.18 24.62
CA THR A 414 74.86 4.41 24.45
C THR A 414 76.02 5.33 24.04
N GLN A 415 75.79 6.30 23.15
CA GLN A 415 76.78 7.33 22.80
C GLN A 415 77.14 8.25 23.98
N ALA A 416 76.16 8.61 24.80
CA ALA A 416 76.39 9.41 26.01
C ALA A 416 77.25 8.64 27.05
N ASN A 417 77.03 7.34 27.19
CA ASN A 417 77.82 6.52 28.11
C ASN A 417 79.27 6.32 27.64
N GLU A 418 79.50 6.19 26.32
CA GLU A 418 80.86 6.13 25.76
C GLU A 418 81.66 7.43 26.01
N THR A 419 81.01 8.59 25.91
CA THR A 419 81.64 9.89 26.21
C THR A 419 81.90 10.09 27.71
N ILE A 420 81.02 9.58 28.58
CA ILE A 420 81.26 9.58 30.04
C ILE A 420 82.48 8.73 30.40
N SER A 421 82.64 7.55 29.80
CA SER A 421 83.83 6.71 30.03
C SER A 421 85.13 7.39 29.60
N GLN A 422 85.14 8.11 28.47
CA GLN A 422 86.31 8.87 28.02
C GLN A 422 86.69 10.00 29.00
N LEU A 423 85.70 10.70 29.58
CA LEU A 423 85.96 11.75 30.57
C LEU A 423 86.49 11.20 31.90
N GLN A 424 86.06 10.01 32.31
CA GLN A 424 86.56 9.36 33.53
C GLN A 424 88.04 8.96 33.41
N GLU A 425 88.48 8.58 32.22
CA GLU A 425 89.89 8.24 31.94
C GLU A 425 90.81 9.47 32.04
N ILE A 426 90.33 10.64 31.58
CA ILE A 426 91.06 11.92 31.70
C ILE A 426 91.20 12.37 33.17
N ILE A 427 90.15 12.17 33.98
CA ILE A 427 90.18 12.50 35.42
C ILE A 427 91.22 11.67 36.17
N ALA A 428 91.40 10.39 35.79
CA ALA A 428 92.40 9.52 36.40
C ALA A 428 93.83 10.04 36.16
N VAL A 429 94.15 10.47 34.94
CA VAL A 429 95.46 11.02 34.57
C VAL A 429 95.79 12.29 35.37
N LEU A 430 94.82 13.19 35.57
CA LEU A 430 95.02 14.44 36.33
C LEU A 430 95.21 14.23 37.85
N LYS A 431 94.74 13.10 38.38
CA LYS A 431 94.93 12.74 39.79
C LYS A 431 96.36 12.31 40.08
N ASP A 432 96.97 11.55 39.19
CA ASP A 432 98.35 11.06 39.34
C ASP A 432 99.36 12.23 39.25
N GLU A 433 99.08 13.23 38.42
CA GLU A 433 99.93 14.41 38.23
C GLU A 433 99.96 15.32 39.49
N ASN A 434 98.82 15.46 40.17
CA ASN A 434 98.73 16.24 41.41
C ASN A 434 99.46 15.58 42.60
N GLN A 435 99.53 14.26 42.63
CA GLN A 435 100.23 13.53 43.68
C GLN A 435 101.75 13.73 43.57
N TYR A 436 102.28 13.80 42.35
CA TYR A 436 103.70 14.06 42.08
C TYR A 436 104.17 15.46 42.56
N LEU A 437 103.30 16.47 42.48
CA LEU A 437 103.58 17.83 42.95
C LEU A 437 103.58 17.95 44.48
N LYS A 438 102.78 17.14 45.17
CA LYS A 438 102.66 17.16 46.63
C LYS A 438 103.86 16.55 47.34
N ASP A 439 104.50 15.57 46.72
CA ASP A 439 105.65 14.85 47.30
C ASP A 439 106.97 15.67 47.22
N ASN A 440 107.04 16.68 46.33
CA ASN A 440 108.20 17.58 46.23
C ASN A 440 108.20 18.74 47.25
N SER A 441 107.05 19.06 47.87
CA SER A 441 106.90 20.23 48.75
C SER A 441 107.30 19.97 50.22
N ASN A 442 107.33 18.70 50.66
CA ASN A 442 107.50 18.34 52.08
C ASN A 442 108.93 18.04 52.54
N LYS A 443 109.97 18.37 51.74
CA LYS A 443 111.39 18.12 52.08
C LYS A 443 112.15 19.32 52.67
N GLN A 444 111.48 20.37 53.11
CA GLN A 444 112.16 21.58 53.57
C GLN A 444 111.56 22.16 54.86
N LYS A 445 112.31 22.00 55.96
CA LYS A 445 112.37 22.79 57.22
C LYS A 445 111.88 22.12 58.52
N CYS A 446 112.86 21.85 59.39
CA CYS A 446 112.77 21.57 60.82
C CYS A 446 113.91 22.37 61.51
N SER A 447 113.70 22.75 62.79
CA SER A 447 114.67 22.98 63.90
C SER A 447 114.84 24.38 64.56
N ASP A 448 114.98 24.30 65.91
CA ASP A 448 115.69 25.18 66.90
C ASP A 448 114.85 26.17 67.76
N THR A 449 114.61 25.96 69.08
CA THR A 449 115.42 26.01 70.36
C THR A 449 115.89 27.43 70.76
N HIS A 450 115.99 27.97 72.00
CA HIS A 450 115.99 27.54 73.41
C HIS A 450 115.96 28.82 74.33
N VAL A 451 115.49 28.80 75.59
CA VAL A 451 115.85 29.81 76.66
C VAL A 451 115.95 29.13 78.05
N ASN A 452 116.87 29.64 78.87
CA ASN A 452 117.48 29.16 80.11
C ASN A 452 116.76 29.71 81.38
N ASP A 453 116.72 28.94 82.48
CA ASP A 453 116.01 29.25 83.74
C ASP A 453 116.87 28.97 84.99
N GLU A 454 117.06 29.97 85.86
CA GLU A 454 117.67 29.82 87.19
C GLU A 454 116.83 30.54 88.26
N LEU A 455 115.55 30.15 88.38
CA LEU A 455 114.63 30.58 89.46
C LEU A 455 113.74 29.43 89.97
N VAL A 456 114.20 28.17 89.83
CA VAL A 456 113.37 26.95 89.98
C VAL A 456 113.38 26.33 91.38
N LEU A 457 114.19 26.83 92.33
CA LEU A 457 114.32 26.14 93.63
C LEU A 457 113.33 26.59 94.71
N HIS A 458 112.66 27.75 94.59
CA HIS A 458 111.67 28.21 95.58
C HIS A 458 110.19 27.97 95.19
N LEU A 459 109.91 27.67 93.91
CA LEU A 459 108.55 27.40 93.39
C LEU A 459 108.07 25.95 93.58
N ARG A 460 108.96 25.00 93.95
CA ARG A 460 108.64 23.55 94.00
C ARG A 460 107.67 23.15 95.12
N THR A 461 107.53 23.93 96.18
CA THR A 461 106.71 23.57 97.34
C THR A 461 105.29 24.17 97.30
N GLU A 462 105.08 25.24 96.54
CA GLU A 462 103.77 25.84 96.27
C GLU A 462 103.08 25.20 95.04
N ASN A 463 103.87 24.74 94.06
CA ASN A 463 103.40 24.01 92.87
C ASN A 463 102.66 22.70 93.18
N ALA A 464 102.99 22.00 94.27
CA ALA A 464 102.33 20.74 94.60
C ALA A 464 100.86 20.93 95.03
N LYS A 465 100.52 22.07 95.65
CA LYS A 465 99.13 22.42 95.99
C LYS A 465 98.39 23.01 94.80
N LEU A 466 99.04 23.91 94.05
CA LEU A 466 98.50 24.44 92.79
C LEU A 466 98.29 23.35 91.73
N SER A 467 99.08 22.27 91.70
CA SER A 467 98.92 21.18 90.73
C SER A 467 97.69 20.29 91.00
N SER A 468 97.23 20.19 92.26
CA SER A 468 95.99 19.48 92.58
C SER A 468 94.78 20.31 92.16
N GLU A 469 94.77 21.59 92.53
CA GLU A 469 93.69 22.52 92.19
C GLU A 469 93.63 22.79 90.67
N LYS A 470 94.78 22.82 90.00
CA LYS A 470 94.89 22.86 88.54
C LYS A 470 94.29 21.63 87.88
N ASN A 471 94.47 20.43 88.42
CA ASN A 471 93.88 19.22 87.83
C ASN A 471 92.35 19.21 87.97
N ASP A 472 91.82 19.66 89.10
CA ASP A 472 90.38 19.76 89.30
C ASP A 472 89.75 20.85 88.41
N ILE A 473 90.39 22.03 88.32
CA ILE A 473 89.98 23.08 87.38
C ILE A 473 90.11 22.60 85.94
N GLN A 474 91.15 21.85 85.58
CA GLN A 474 91.37 21.35 84.23
C GLN A 474 90.36 20.26 83.84
N ASN A 475 89.90 19.45 84.79
CA ASN A 475 88.80 18.51 84.57
C ASN A 475 87.47 19.26 84.41
N LEU A 476 87.19 20.26 85.25
CA LEU A 476 86.00 21.10 85.11
C LEU A 476 85.99 21.89 83.79
N LEU A 477 87.16 22.35 83.35
CA LEU A 477 87.35 23.06 82.08
C LEU A 477 87.07 22.11 80.91
N LYS A 478 87.56 20.86 80.95
CA LYS A 478 87.28 19.85 79.92
C LYS A 478 85.80 19.50 79.84
N ASP A 479 85.13 19.36 80.98
CA ASP A 479 83.69 19.07 81.02
C ASP A 479 82.90 20.24 80.43
N LYS A 480 83.30 21.48 80.72
CA LYS A 480 82.71 22.70 80.12
C LYS A 480 83.06 22.87 78.65
N GLU A 481 84.26 22.50 78.22
CA GLU A 481 84.64 22.46 76.80
C GLU A 481 83.81 21.44 76.02
N ALA A 482 83.56 20.26 76.59
CA ALA A 482 82.69 19.24 76.01
C ALA A 482 81.22 19.71 75.93
N GLU A 483 80.73 20.40 76.97
CA GLU A 483 79.39 21.02 76.97
C GLU A 483 79.27 22.12 75.90
N VAL A 484 80.31 22.96 75.76
CA VAL A 484 80.38 23.98 74.71
C VAL A 484 80.42 23.35 73.31
N GLU A 485 81.18 22.27 73.11
CA GLU A 485 81.23 21.55 71.84
C GLU A 485 79.87 20.91 71.52
N GLN A 486 79.18 20.35 72.51
CA GLN A 486 77.84 19.80 72.34
C GLN A 486 76.83 20.90 71.96
N LEU A 487 76.88 22.06 72.63
CA LEU A 487 76.03 23.21 72.31
C LEU A 487 76.35 23.79 70.93
N GLN A 488 77.63 23.85 70.53
CA GLN A 488 78.04 24.28 69.19
C GLN A 488 77.50 23.34 68.10
N ASN A 489 77.55 22.03 68.34
CA ASN A 489 76.97 21.05 67.42
C ASN A 489 75.44 21.18 67.34
N GLN A 490 74.76 21.40 68.47
CA GLN A 490 73.31 21.67 68.46
C GLN A 490 72.94 22.96 67.73
N ILE A 491 73.72 24.03 67.90
CA ILE A 491 73.52 25.29 67.15
C ILE A 491 73.67 25.03 65.65
N LYS A 492 74.71 24.28 65.25
CA LYS A 492 74.96 23.95 63.84
C LYS A 492 73.83 23.10 63.23
N ASP A 493 73.31 22.13 63.97
CA ASP A 493 72.18 21.30 63.54
C ASP A 493 70.90 22.14 63.42
N ASN A 494 70.67 23.06 64.37
CA ASN A 494 69.55 24.01 64.32
C ASN A 494 69.67 24.99 63.14
N ASP A 495 70.86 25.52 62.86
CA ASP A 495 71.11 26.38 61.70
C ASP A 495 70.81 25.63 60.39
N GLN A 496 71.24 24.38 60.29
CA GLN A 496 70.96 23.55 59.13
C GLN A 496 69.45 23.27 58.98
N ALA A 497 68.74 23.05 60.08
CA ALA A 497 67.28 22.89 60.07
C ALA A 497 66.57 24.17 59.62
N ILE A 498 67.01 25.35 60.09
CA ILE A 498 66.50 26.66 59.67
C ILE A 498 66.70 26.89 58.17
N VAL A 499 67.87 26.55 57.63
CA VAL A 499 68.14 26.65 56.18
C VAL A 499 67.21 25.74 55.39
N ASN A 500 67.03 24.49 55.82
CA ASN A 500 66.14 23.53 55.16
C ASN A 500 64.67 24.00 55.19
N TRP A 501 64.18 24.48 56.34
CA TRP A 501 62.83 25.04 56.45
C TRP A 501 62.66 26.30 55.62
N SER A 502 63.67 27.16 55.54
CA SER A 502 63.64 28.35 54.69
C SER A 502 63.50 27.99 53.20
N LEU A 503 64.25 26.97 52.74
CA LEU A 503 64.14 26.46 51.38
C LEU A 503 62.76 25.84 51.11
N GLN A 504 62.20 25.11 52.08
CA GLN A 504 60.87 24.52 51.98
C GLN A 504 59.78 25.60 51.90
N ILE A 505 59.87 26.64 52.73
CA ILE A 505 58.95 27.79 52.69
C ILE A 505 59.05 28.50 51.34
N GLN A 506 60.25 28.68 50.79
CA GLN A 506 60.44 29.30 49.48
C GLN A 506 59.79 28.46 48.36
N THR A 507 59.94 27.14 48.42
CA THR A 507 59.32 26.22 47.45
C THR A 507 57.79 26.30 47.52
N MET A 508 57.22 26.25 48.73
CA MET A 508 55.77 26.38 48.93
C MET A 508 55.24 27.75 48.48
N ASN A 509 56.00 28.83 48.66
CA ASN A 509 55.64 30.16 48.16
C ASN A 509 55.63 30.22 46.63
N ASN A 510 56.58 29.57 45.96
CA ASN A 510 56.59 29.46 44.50
C ASN A 510 55.38 28.64 44.00
N ASP A 511 55.07 27.53 44.66
CA ASP A 511 53.90 26.71 44.33
C ASP A 511 52.60 27.49 44.52
N ARG A 512 52.48 28.24 45.62
CA ARG A 512 51.35 29.14 45.87
C ARG A 512 51.20 30.17 44.75
N ALA A 513 52.28 30.82 44.33
CA ALA A 513 52.23 31.79 43.24
C ALA A 513 51.78 31.14 41.91
N ASN A 514 52.23 29.90 41.64
CA ASN A 514 51.79 29.12 40.48
C ASN A 514 50.30 28.77 40.54
N PHE A 515 49.78 28.38 41.71
CA PHE A 515 48.36 28.13 41.88
C PHE A 515 47.52 29.40 41.75
N GLU A 516 47.97 30.53 42.29
CA GLU A 516 47.31 31.83 42.12
C GLU A 516 47.30 32.29 40.65
N ALA A 517 48.33 31.97 39.87
CA ALA A 517 48.34 32.19 38.43
C ALA A 517 47.30 31.31 37.69
N LYS A 518 47.25 30.01 38.01
CA LYS A 518 46.26 29.08 37.44
C LYS A 518 44.82 29.47 37.80
N ILE A 519 44.57 29.88 39.04
CA ILE A 519 43.24 30.36 39.47
C ILE A 519 42.80 31.57 38.63
N ARG A 520 43.70 32.53 38.39
CA ARG A 520 43.41 33.70 37.55
C ARG A 520 43.13 33.31 36.09
N GLU A 521 43.83 32.31 35.56
CA GLU A 521 43.56 31.78 34.22
C GLU A 521 42.19 31.12 34.14
N TYR A 522 41.84 30.25 35.10
CA TYR A 522 40.51 29.62 35.15
C TYR A 522 39.39 30.65 35.30
N GLN A 523 39.58 31.70 36.11
CA GLN A 523 38.62 32.79 36.21
C GLN A 523 38.40 33.50 34.86
N ARG A 524 39.45 33.76 34.08
CA ARG A 524 39.32 34.33 32.73
C ARG A 524 38.55 33.40 31.79
N ILE A 525 38.83 32.10 31.85
CA ILE A 525 38.12 31.10 31.04
C ILE A 525 36.63 31.10 31.39
N ILE A 526 36.28 31.09 32.69
CA ILE A 526 34.89 31.14 33.16
C ILE A 526 34.18 32.38 32.61
N THR A 527 34.77 33.58 32.77
CA THR A 527 34.16 34.82 32.24
C THR A 527 33.96 34.77 30.72
N SER A 528 34.90 34.16 29.97
CA SER A 528 34.76 34.01 28.52
C SER A 528 33.62 33.05 28.12
N LEU A 529 33.42 31.98 28.89
CA LEU A 529 32.36 31.01 28.67
C LEU A 529 30.99 31.60 29.02
N GLU A 530 30.89 32.36 30.11
CA GLU A 530 29.67 33.11 30.48
C GLU A 530 29.27 34.10 29.38
N ALA A 531 30.24 34.81 28.78
CA ALA A 531 29.98 35.71 27.66
C ALA A 531 29.43 34.96 26.43
N LYS A 532 30.05 33.83 26.06
CA LYS A 532 29.57 32.97 24.95
C LYS A 532 28.18 32.41 25.21
N LEU A 533 27.90 31.98 26.43
CA LEU A 533 26.58 31.48 26.83
C LEU A 533 25.51 32.57 26.70
N ASN A 534 25.80 33.79 27.15
CA ASN A 534 24.91 34.94 26.98
C ASN A 534 24.66 35.29 25.51
N GLU A 535 25.68 35.23 24.66
CA GLU A 535 25.53 35.46 23.22
C GLU A 535 24.66 34.39 22.55
N MET A 536 24.88 33.12 22.88
CA MET A 536 24.06 32.00 22.42
C MET A 536 22.60 32.15 22.86
N GLN A 537 22.35 32.52 24.12
CA GLN A 537 21.00 32.78 24.62
C GLN A 537 20.32 33.94 23.87
N LYS A 538 21.04 35.03 23.57
CA LYS A 538 20.52 36.14 22.76
C LYS A 538 20.17 35.69 21.34
N LYS A 539 21.03 34.89 20.69
CA LYS A 539 20.76 34.32 19.35
C LYS A 539 19.55 33.38 19.36
N ALA A 540 19.44 32.50 20.36
CA ALA A 540 18.30 31.61 20.53
C ALA A 540 16.99 32.39 20.73
N LYS A 541 16.98 33.42 21.59
CA LYS A 541 15.80 34.30 21.78
C LYS A 541 15.37 34.99 20.50
N LYS A 542 16.33 35.50 19.68
CA LYS A 542 16.03 36.09 18.37
C LYS A 542 15.43 35.06 17.40
N LYS A 543 15.99 33.84 17.34
CA LYS A 543 15.49 32.76 16.48
C LYS A 543 14.08 32.31 16.88
N ILE A 544 13.80 32.20 18.18
CA ILE A 544 12.45 31.91 18.70
C ILE A 544 11.46 33.00 18.29
N LYS A 545 11.82 34.29 18.41
CA LYS A 545 10.95 35.39 17.98
C LYS A 545 10.68 35.35 16.47
N ALA A 546 11.68 35.05 15.65
CA ALA A 546 11.51 34.91 14.19
C ALA A 546 10.59 33.73 13.83
N LEU A 547 10.79 32.57 14.46
CA LEU A 547 9.93 31.40 14.28
C LEU A 547 8.47 31.68 14.68
N LYS A 548 8.24 32.39 15.79
CA LYS A 548 6.89 32.79 16.20
C LYS A 548 6.22 33.69 15.17
N ARG A 549 6.93 34.65 14.60
CA ARG A 549 6.41 35.50 13.51
C ARG A 549 6.09 34.68 12.27
N PHE A 550 7.00 33.81 11.85
CA PHE A 550 6.80 32.94 10.70
C PHE A 550 5.55 32.05 10.88
N HIS A 551 5.36 31.44 12.06
CA HIS A 551 4.18 30.65 12.35
C HIS A 551 2.87 31.47 12.35
N ILE A 552 2.91 32.73 12.81
CA ILE A 552 1.74 33.62 12.75
C ILE A 552 1.41 33.95 11.29
N ASP A 553 2.42 34.28 10.48
CA ASP A 553 2.23 34.60 9.06
C ASP A 553 1.71 33.38 8.28
N GLU A 554 2.24 32.19 8.55
CA GLU A 554 1.79 30.93 7.96
C GLU A 554 0.35 30.59 8.37
N LYS A 555 0.00 30.79 9.65
CA LYS A 555 -1.38 30.63 10.15
C LYS A 555 -2.34 31.58 9.43
N ASN A 556 -1.95 32.83 9.24
CA ASN A 556 -2.78 33.81 8.56
C ASN A 556 -2.98 33.45 7.08
N LYS A 557 -1.91 33.06 6.37
CA LYS A 557 -2.01 32.58 4.98
C LYS A 557 -2.92 31.35 4.84
N LEU A 558 -2.81 30.40 5.77
CA LEU A 558 -3.67 29.22 5.78
C LEU A 558 -5.13 29.59 6.04
N SER A 559 -5.39 30.55 6.93
CA SER A 559 -6.74 31.06 7.20
C SER A 559 -7.33 31.78 5.98
N GLU A 560 -6.55 32.60 5.28
CA GLU A 560 -6.98 33.27 4.05
C GLU A 560 -7.28 32.27 2.93
N SER A 561 -6.40 31.27 2.75
CA SER A 561 -6.63 30.19 1.78
C SER A 561 -7.87 29.36 2.10
N TYR A 562 -8.14 29.10 3.38
CA TYR A 562 -9.34 28.39 3.82
C TYR A 562 -10.61 29.17 3.49
N GLU A 563 -10.66 30.47 3.79
CA GLU A 563 -11.83 31.30 3.47
C GLU A 563 -12.05 31.44 1.95
N GLN A 564 -10.98 31.50 1.15
CA GLN A 564 -11.10 31.49 -0.31
C GLN A 564 -11.72 30.19 -0.84
N VAL A 565 -11.24 29.04 -0.35
CA VAL A 565 -11.78 27.73 -0.74
C VAL A 565 -13.24 27.59 -0.31
N LYS A 566 -13.57 28.02 0.90
CA LYS A 566 -14.95 28.04 1.40
C LYS A 566 -15.87 28.88 0.50
N ALA A 567 -15.45 30.09 0.12
CA ALA A 567 -16.23 30.95 -0.77
C ALA A 567 -16.45 30.32 -2.16
N MET A 568 -15.45 29.62 -2.72
CA MET A 568 -15.62 28.88 -3.97
C MET A 568 -16.63 27.74 -3.85
N TYR A 569 -16.63 27.01 -2.73
CA TYR A 569 -17.61 25.96 -2.48
C TYR A 569 -19.03 26.50 -2.33
N GLU A 570 -19.20 27.59 -1.58
CA GLU A 570 -20.50 28.27 -1.44
C GLU A 570 -21.04 28.68 -2.83
N GLN A 571 -20.20 29.28 -3.68
CA GLN A 571 -20.57 29.65 -5.04
C GLN A 571 -20.94 28.44 -5.92
N SER A 572 -20.20 27.33 -5.79
CA SER A 572 -20.49 26.09 -6.52
C SER A 572 -21.81 25.44 -6.08
N ILE A 573 -22.11 25.47 -4.78
CA ILE A 573 -23.36 24.96 -4.21
C ILE A 573 -24.54 25.80 -4.73
N GLU A 574 -24.43 27.12 -4.72
CA GLU A 574 -25.45 28.01 -5.27
C GLU A 574 -25.71 27.73 -6.76
N SER A 575 -24.65 27.53 -7.55
CA SER A 575 -24.78 27.18 -8.97
C SER A 575 -25.47 25.83 -9.19
N MET A 576 -25.14 24.81 -8.39
CA MET A 576 -25.78 23.50 -8.46
C MET A 576 -27.26 23.57 -8.05
N ASN A 577 -27.59 24.31 -6.99
CA ASN A 577 -28.98 24.51 -6.57
C ASN A 577 -29.79 25.18 -7.69
N HIS A 578 -29.23 26.20 -8.35
CA HIS A 578 -29.89 26.84 -9.48
C HIS A 578 -30.13 25.88 -10.65
N LYS A 579 -29.14 25.03 -11.00
CA LYS A 579 -29.31 23.99 -12.03
C LYS A 579 -30.35 22.93 -11.62
N MET A 580 -30.40 22.56 -10.35
CA MET A 580 -31.37 21.61 -9.83
C MET A 580 -32.79 22.17 -9.94
N ASP A 581 -32.99 23.45 -9.65
CA ASP A 581 -34.28 24.12 -9.82
C ASP A 581 -34.69 24.20 -11.29
N GLN A 582 -33.76 24.52 -12.19
CA GLN A 582 -34.00 24.47 -13.65
C GLN A 582 -34.41 23.07 -14.12
N MET A 583 -33.74 22.01 -13.64
CA MET A 583 -34.07 20.62 -13.97
C MET A 583 -35.43 20.20 -13.42
N ARG A 584 -35.78 20.61 -12.19
CA ARG A 584 -37.11 20.37 -11.60
C ARG A 584 -38.19 21.05 -12.42
N GLU A 585 -37.96 22.27 -12.89
CA GLU A 585 -38.92 22.97 -13.74
C GLU A 585 -39.07 22.31 -15.13
N LEU A 586 -37.96 21.86 -15.72
CA LEU A 586 -37.99 21.13 -16.99
C LEU A 586 -38.73 19.79 -16.86
N SER A 587 -38.50 19.07 -15.76
CA SER A 587 -39.22 17.84 -15.43
C SER A 587 -40.73 18.09 -15.29
N ARG A 588 -41.15 19.14 -14.58
CA ARG A 588 -42.57 19.54 -14.50
C ARG A 588 -43.18 19.85 -15.87
N LYS A 589 -42.44 20.57 -16.74
CA LYS A 589 -42.90 20.86 -18.11
C LYS A 589 -43.04 19.59 -18.93
N MET A 590 -42.11 18.64 -18.80
CA MET A 590 -42.13 17.36 -19.49
C MET A 590 -43.31 16.50 -19.04
N SER A 591 -43.55 16.37 -17.74
CA SER A 591 -44.72 15.64 -17.20
C SER A 591 -46.04 16.25 -17.67
N SER A 592 -46.14 17.58 -17.72
CA SER A 592 -47.34 18.25 -18.26
C SER A 592 -47.54 17.98 -19.75
N SER A 593 -46.46 17.94 -20.53
CA SER A 593 -46.50 17.59 -21.96
C SER A 593 -46.92 16.13 -22.16
N GLN A 594 -46.37 15.21 -21.37
CA GLN A 594 -46.71 13.80 -21.42
C GLN A 594 -48.20 13.58 -21.12
N ALA A 595 -48.73 14.20 -20.06
CA ALA A 595 -50.15 14.13 -19.73
C ALA A 595 -51.06 14.65 -20.86
N LYS A 596 -50.64 15.70 -21.58
CA LYS A 596 -51.37 16.19 -22.76
C LYS A 596 -51.32 15.20 -23.93
N CYS A 597 -50.17 14.57 -24.17
CA CYS A 597 -50.03 13.53 -25.20
C CYS A 597 -50.88 12.30 -24.88
N GLU A 598 -50.88 11.83 -23.63
CA GLU A 598 -51.71 10.71 -23.18
C GLU A 598 -53.19 11.00 -23.38
N LYS A 599 -53.65 12.20 -23.00
CA LYS A 599 -55.03 12.63 -23.25
C LYS A 599 -55.39 12.64 -24.73
N ARG A 600 -54.49 13.16 -25.59
CA ARG A 600 -54.70 13.15 -27.04
C ARG A 600 -54.76 11.74 -27.62
N ASN A 601 -53.95 10.82 -27.09
CA ASN A 601 -54.00 9.42 -27.52
C ASN A 601 -55.34 8.76 -27.14
N GLN A 602 -55.84 9.01 -25.93
CA GLN A 602 -57.17 8.55 -25.52
C GLN A 602 -58.27 9.08 -26.44
N GLU A 603 -58.24 10.38 -26.79
CA GLU A 603 -59.18 10.97 -27.74
C GLU A 603 -59.12 10.31 -29.13
N LEU A 604 -57.91 9.96 -29.61
CA LEU A 604 -57.73 9.26 -30.87
C LEU A 604 -58.19 7.79 -30.82
N GLU A 605 -57.99 7.11 -29.70
CA GLU A 605 -58.52 5.76 -29.48
C GLU A 605 -60.05 5.74 -29.50
N GLU A 606 -60.70 6.70 -28.84
CA GLU A 606 -62.16 6.86 -28.89
C GLU A 606 -62.65 7.15 -30.32
N GLN A 607 -61.98 8.02 -31.07
CA GLN A 607 -62.32 8.29 -32.47
C GLN A 607 -62.16 7.05 -33.35
N ASN A 608 -61.09 6.27 -33.17
CA ASN A 608 -60.88 5.03 -33.91
C ASN A 608 -61.98 4.01 -33.59
N LEU A 609 -62.39 3.89 -32.33
CA LEU A 609 -63.49 3.01 -31.95
C LEU A 609 -64.83 3.44 -32.59
N GLN A 610 -65.10 4.74 -32.63
CA GLN A 610 -66.28 5.29 -33.32
C GLN A 610 -66.24 4.98 -34.82
N LEU A 611 -65.11 5.22 -35.48
CA LEU A 611 -64.94 4.92 -36.91
C LEU A 611 -65.10 3.43 -37.21
N GLN A 612 -64.54 2.56 -36.36
CA GLN A 612 -64.69 1.11 -36.52
C GLN A 612 -66.15 0.68 -36.38
N THR A 613 -66.88 1.26 -35.43
CA THR A 613 -68.32 1.02 -35.25
C THR A 613 -69.13 1.52 -36.46
N GLN A 614 -68.82 2.71 -36.98
CA GLN A 614 -69.45 3.23 -38.20
C GLN A 614 -69.15 2.36 -39.42
N HIS A 615 -67.91 1.89 -39.57
CA HIS A 615 -67.52 1.00 -40.66
C HIS A 615 -68.31 -0.32 -40.59
N GLN A 616 -68.46 -0.91 -39.41
CA GLN A 616 -69.29 -2.11 -39.22
C GLN A 616 -70.76 -1.84 -39.59
N ALA A 617 -71.33 -0.72 -39.15
CA ALA A 617 -72.71 -0.34 -39.50
C ALA A 617 -72.90 -0.18 -41.02
N MET A 618 -71.98 0.52 -41.69
CA MET A 618 -72.00 0.68 -43.15
C MET A 618 -71.83 -0.65 -43.88
N THR A 619 -70.97 -1.55 -43.38
CA THR A 619 -70.78 -2.90 -43.94
C THR A 619 -72.08 -3.71 -43.85
N SER A 620 -72.78 -3.64 -42.72
CA SER A 620 -74.09 -4.28 -42.54
C SER A 620 -75.16 -3.68 -43.47
N GLN A 621 -75.17 -2.36 -43.67
CA GLN A 621 -76.07 -1.72 -44.63
C GLN A 621 -75.78 -2.14 -46.07
N LEU A 622 -74.50 -2.22 -46.47
CA LEU A 622 -74.11 -2.71 -47.78
C LEU A 622 -74.54 -4.17 -48.01
N ALA A 623 -74.41 -5.02 -46.98
CA ALA A 623 -74.88 -6.40 -47.05
C ALA A 623 -76.41 -6.47 -47.28
N ALA A 624 -77.17 -5.66 -46.54
CA ALA A 624 -78.63 -5.58 -46.68
C ALA A 624 -79.05 -5.06 -48.07
N ILE A 625 -78.39 -4.01 -48.59
CA ILE A 625 -78.66 -3.49 -49.94
C ILE A 625 -78.29 -4.53 -51.01
N SER A 626 -77.17 -5.23 -50.85
CA SER A 626 -76.77 -6.31 -51.75
C SER A 626 -77.80 -7.44 -51.79
N GLU A 627 -78.34 -7.83 -50.63
CA GLU A 627 -79.39 -8.85 -50.53
C GLU A 627 -80.70 -8.38 -51.16
N GLN A 628 -81.11 -7.14 -50.90
CA GLN A 628 -82.27 -6.53 -51.54
C GLN A 628 -82.12 -6.46 -53.06
N SER A 629 -80.94 -6.10 -53.56
CA SER A 629 -80.64 -6.05 -55.00
C SER A 629 -80.71 -7.43 -55.65
N LYS A 630 -80.23 -8.48 -54.98
CA LYS A 630 -80.41 -9.87 -55.46
C LYS A 630 -81.88 -10.25 -55.56
N LEU A 631 -82.66 -9.88 -54.55
CA LEU A 631 -84.09 -10.19 -54.49
C LEU A 631 -84.89 -9.43 -55.56
N ASP A 632 -84.54 -8.17 -55.82
CA ASP A 632 -85.14 -7.37 -56.88
C ASP A 632 -84.73 -7.89 -58.27
N LYS A 633 -83.48 -8.36 -58.44
CA LYS A 633 -83.04 -9.01 -59.69
C LYS A 633 -83.83 -10.29 -59.95
N GLN A 634 -84.02 -11.13 -58.94
CA GLN A 634 -84.82 -12.35 -59.06
C GLN A 634 -86.28 -12.03 -59.44
N LYS A 635 -86.91 -11.04 -58.80
CA LYS A 635 -88.27 -10.58 -59.16
C LYS A 635 -88.34 -10.00 -60.57
N ALA A 636 -87.31 -9.30 -61.02
CA ALA A 636 -87.24 -8.76 -62.38
C ALA A 636 -87.11 -9.89 -63.42
N GLU A 637 -86.29 -10.91 -63.14
CA GLU A 637 -86.19 -12.12 -63.94
C GLU A 637 -87.55 -12.83 -64.01
N GLU A 638 -88.20 -13.10 -62.88
CA GLU A 638 -89.55 -13.70 -62.82
C GLU A 638 -90.59 -12.94 -63.66
N ARG A 639 -90.58 -11.59 -63.58
CA ARG A 639 -91.47 -10.75 -64.41
C ARG A 639 -91.15 -10.83 -65.90
N ALA A 640 -89.87 -10.94 -66.27
CA ALA A 640 -89.46 -11.09 -67.65
C ALA A 640 -89.91 -12.44 -68.22
N THR A 641 -89.76 -13.53 -67.45
CA THR A 641 -90.25 -14.86 -67.84
C THR A 641 -91.77 -14.88 -68.00
N ALA A 642 -92.52 -14.26 -67.07
CA ALA A 642 -93.97 -14.16 -67.16
C ALA A 642 -94.43 -13.40 -68.41
N ARG A 643 -93.73 -12.31 -68.78
CA ARG A 643 -94.01 -11.57 -70.02
C ARG A 643 -93.69 -12.38 -71.28
N MET A 644 -92.60 -13.14 -71.27
CA MET A 644 -92.26 -14.03 -72.39
C MET A 644 -93.36 -15.07 -72.63
N ILE A 645 -93.82 -15.75 -71.58
CA ILE A 645 -94.90 -16.74 -71.66
C ILE A 645 -96.20 -16.09 -72.18
N SER A 646 -96.52 -14.88 -71.74
CA SER A 646 -97.70 -14.15 -72.24
C SER A 646 -97.59 -13.80 -73.72
N LEU A 647 -96.41 -13.43 -74.22
CA LEU A 647 -96.19 -13.12 -75.63
C LEU A 647 -96.23 -14.39 -76.50
N GLU A 648 -95.67 -15.50 -76.02
CA GLU A 648 -95.78 -16.80 -76.70
C GLU A 648 -97.25 -17.23 -76.87
N ASN A 649 -98.06 -17.09 -75.83
CA ASN A 649 -99.49 -17.40 -75.91
C ASN A 649 -100.23 -16.51 -76.93
N GLN A 650 -99.94 -15.20 -76.95
CA GLN A 650 -100.52 -14.27 -77.94
C GLN A 650 -100.12 -14.64 -79.37
N LEU A 651 -98.85 -14.98 -79.61
CA LEU A 651 -98.38 -15.42 -80.93
C LEU A 651 -99.07 -16.71 -81.38
N GLN A 652 -99.32 -17.64 -80.47
CA GLN A 652 -99.98 -18.91 -80.76
C GLN A 652 -101.46 -18.71 -81.14
N ASP A 653 -102.16 -17.79 -80.48
CA ASP A 653 -103.52 -17.39 -80.82
C ASP A 653 -103.59 -16.67 -82.18
N GLU A 654 -102.65 -15.76 -82.46
CA GLU A 654 -102.58 -15.07 -83.75
C GLU A 654 -102.33 -16.05 -84.91
N LEU A 655 -101.43 -17.02 -84.72
CA LEU A 655 -101.13 -18.07 -85.70
C LEU A 655 -102.36 -18.95 -85.99
N GLY A 656 -103.13 -19.28 -84.95
CA GLY A 656 -104.41 -19.98 -85.08
C GLY A 656 -105.42 -19.20 -85.91
N SER A 657 -105.54 -17.89 -85.67
CA SER A 657 -106.45 -17.02 -86.42
C SER A 657 -106.05 -16.87 -87.90
N LEU A 658 -104.75 -16.80 -88.18
CA LEU A 658 -104.22 -16.63 -89.53
C LEU A 658 -104.48 -17.87 -90.37
N LYS A 659 -104.31 -19.06 -89.79
CA LYS A 659 -104.59 -20.35 -90.44
C LYS A 659 -106.06 -20.50 -90.80
N ALA A 660 -106.98 -20.01 -89.95
CA ALA A 660 -108.41 -19.99 -90.23
C ALA A 660 -108.78 -19.03 -91.38
N LYS A 661 -108.14 -17.86 -91.48
CA LYS A 661 -108.37 -16.90 -92.58
C LYS A 661 -107.93 -17.43 -93.94
N VAL A 662 -106.80 -18.13 -94.01
CA VAL A 662 -106.29 -18.72 -95.26
C VAL A 662 -107.25 -19.80 -95.79
N LEU A 663 -107.78 -20.66 -94.93
CA LEU A 663 -108.78 -21.67 -95.30
C LEU A 663 -110.07 -21.05 -95.84
N ALA A 664 -110.55 -19.97 -95.22
CA ALA A 664 -111.74 -19.26 -95.69
C ALA A 664 -111.53 -18.59 -97.07
N GLN A 665 -110.33 -18.05 -97.36
CA GLN A 665 -110.01 -17.47 -98.66
C GLN A 665 -109.91 -18.51 -99.78
N ASP A 666 -109.34 -19.69 -99.52
CA ASP A 666 -109.29 -20.79 -100.51
C ASP A 666 -110.71 -21.23 -100.92
N GLN A 667 -111.61 -21.35 -99.94
CA GLN A 667 -113.01 -21.71 -100.18
C GLN A 667 -113.79 -20.62 -100.93
N TYR A 668 -113.48 -19.35 -100.67
CA TYR A 668 -114.04 -18.21 -101.42
C TYR A 668 -113.61 -18.20 -102.89
N LEU A 669 -112.32 -18.40 -103.18
CA LEU A 669 -111.79 -18.42 -104.55
C LEU A 669 -112.40 -19.55 -105.39
N ARG A 670 -112.54 -20.74 -104.80
CA ARG A 670 -113.21 -21.88 -105.44
C ARG A 670 -114.66 -21.58 -105.80
N ASN A 671 -115.40 -20.98 -104.87
CA ASN A 671 -116.79 -20.57 -105.11
C ASN A 671 -116.90 -19.49 -106.20
N LEU A 672 -115.93 -18.58 -106.29
CA LEU A 672 -115.89 -17.53 -107.31
C LEU A 672 -115.64 -18.11 -108.72
N LEU A 673 -114.72 -19.07 -108.86
CA LEU A 673 -114.44 -19.74 -110.14
C LEU A 673 -115.63 -20.58 -110.62
N VAL A 674 -116.29 -21.30 -109.71
CA VAL A 674 -117.49 -22.08 -110.03
C VAL A 674 -118.64 -21.17 -110.47
N LYS A 675 -118.83 -20.01 -109.81
CA LYS A 675 -119.85 -19.03 -110.21
C LYS A 675 -119.57 -18.38 -111.57
N SER A 676 -118.31 -18.03 -111.84
CA SER A 676 -117.92 -17.25 -113.03
C SER A 676 -117.75 -18.10 -114.30
N ILE A 677 -117.22 -19.33 -114.16
CA ILE A 677 -116.93 -20.21 -115.30
C ILE A 677 -117.91 -21.39 -115.37
N GLY A 678 -118.27 -21.97 -114.22
CA GLY A 678 -119.17 -23.14 -114.16
C GLY A 678 -120.54 -22.90 -114.78
N THR A 679 -121.04 -21.66 -114.75
CA THR A 679 -122.28 -21.24 -115.41
C THR A 679 -122.24 -21.32 -116.94
N ARG A 680 -121.07 -21.14 -117.58
CA ARG A 680 -120.91 -21.30 -119.04
C ARG A 680 -120.81 -22.76 -119.48
N TYR A 681 -120.40 -23.65 -118.58
CA TYR A 681 -120.26 -25.09 -118.83
C TYR A 681 -121.42 -25.92 -118.27
N GLY A 682 -122.54 -25.26 -117.90
CA GLY A 682 -123.79 -25.92 -117.53
C GLY A 682 -123.80 -26.55 -116.13
N ILE A 683 -122.87 -26.22 -115.23
CA ILE A 683 -122.83 -26.78 -113.88
C ILE A 683 -123.56 -25.86 -112.89
N LYS A 684 -124.63 -26.36 -112.27
CA LYS A 684 -125.45 -25.65 -111.28
C LYS A 684 -125.59 -26.47 -109.98
N ASP A 685 -124.50 -27.02 -109.48
CA ASP A 685 -124.51 -27.70 -108.18
C ASP A 685 -123.71 -26.94 -107.12
N SER A 686 -124.31 -26.81 -105.93
CA SER A 686 -123.77 -26.10 -104.76
C SER A 686 -122.80 -26.94 -103.93
N ASN A 687 -122.60 -28.22 -104.25
CA ASN A 687 -121.59 -29.10 -103.64
C ASN A 687 -120.55 -29.53 -104.67
N PHE A 688 -119.69 -28.58 -105.05
CA PHE A 688 -118.66 -28.76 -106.06
C PHE A 688 -117.42 -29.41 -105.43
N SER A 689 -117.20 -30.71 -105.65
CA SER A 689 -116.05 -31.43 -105.09
C SER A 689 -114.75 -31.05 -105.79
N ASN A 690 -113.61 -31.33 -105.13
CA ASN A 690 -112.27 -31.02 -105.64
C ASN A 690 -112.00 -31.66 -107.02
N GLU A 691 -112.46 -32.89 -107.24
CA GLU A 691 -112.36 -33.59 -108.52
C GLU A 691 -113.21 -32.95 -109.63
N PHE A 692 -114.38 -32.38 -109.29
CA PHE A 692 -115.21 -31.67 -110.26
C PHE A 692 -114.60 -30.33 -110.67
N PHE A 693 -113.82 -29.70 -109.80
CA PHE A 693 -113.04 -28.48 -110.08
C PHE A 693 -111.89 -28.71 -111.03
N GLU A 694 -111.13 -29.78 -110.83
CA GLU A 694 -110.09 -30.17 -111.77
C GLU A 694 -110.68 -30.52 -113.15
N ARG A 695 -111.80 -31.25 -113.20
CA ARG A 695 -112.49 -31.55 -114.47
C ARG A 695 -113.09 -30.32 -115.17
N LEU A 696 -113.55 -29.31 -114.41
CA LEU A 696 -114.01 -28.03 -114.99
C LEU A 696 -112.84 -27.27 -115.61
N LEU A 697 -111.71 -27.18 -114.90
CA LEU A 697 -110.49 -26.56 -115.43
C LEU A 697 -110.01 -27.28 -116.70
N GLU A 698 -110.04 -28.61 -116.73
CA GLU A 698 -109.63 -29.41 -117.89
C GLU A 698 -110.56 -29.19 -119.10
N LYS A 699 -111.87 -29.08 -118.90
CA LYS A 699 -112.84 -28.72 -119.97
C LYS A 699 -112.61 -27.30 -120.49
N VAL A 700 -112.39 -26.34 -119.60
CA VAL A 700 -112.10 -24.94 -119.95
C VAL A 700 -110.81 -24.85 -120.77
N GLN A 701 -109.80 -25.63 -120.39
CA GLN A 701 -108.52 -25.69 -121.09
C GLN A 701 -108.66 -26.32 -122.49
N ASN A 702 -109.50 -27.34 -122.65
CA ASN A 702 -109.78 -27.97 -123.94
C ASN A 702 -110.60 -27.07 -124.88
N ASP A 703 -111.55 -26.31 -124.36
CA ASP A 703 -112.32 -25.36 -125.16
C ASP A 703 -111.51 -24.10 -125.51
N LEU A 704 -110.61 -23.63 -124.64
CA LEU A 704 -109.59 -22.62 -124.99
C LEU A 704 -108.65 -23.09 -126.10
N LYS A 705 -108.24 -24.37 -126.09
CA LYS A 705 -107.45 -24.97 -127.18
C LYS A 705 -108.23 -25.04 -128.50
N LYS A 706 -109.53 -25.35 -128.45
CA LYS A 706 -110.41 -25.28 -129.65
C LYS A 706 -110.58 -23.84 -130.14
N LEU A 707 -110.68 -22.86 -129.25
CA LEU A 707 -110.77 -21.44 -129.61
C LEU A 707 -109.47 -20.93 -130.24
N GLN A 708 -108.31 -21.36 -129.75
CA GLN A 708 -107.00 -21.13 -130.38
C GLN A 708 -106.90 -21.74 -131.79
N MET A 709 -107.50 -22.91 -132.03
CA MET A 709 -107.58 -23.51 -133.37
C MET A 709 -108.45 -22.68 -134.34
N PHE A 710 -109.50 -22.01 -133.83
CA PHE A 710 -110.35 -21.12 -134.64
C PHE A 710 -109.76 -19.71 -134.84
N GLN A 711 -108.97 -19.19 -133.89
CA GLN A 711 -108.32 -17.88 -133.99
C GLN A 711 -107.03 -17.88 -134.83
N ASN A 712 -106.38 -19.04 -135.01
CA ASN A 712 -105.17 -19.13 -135.83
C ASN A 712 -105.41 -19.17 -137.35
N ASN A 713 -106.68 -19.18 -137.82
CA ASN A 713 -107.02 -19.29 -139.25
C ASN A 713 -107.80 -18.08 -139.81
N GLY A 714 -107.57 -16.90 -139.24
CA GLY A 714 -107.87 -15.61 -139.86
C GLY A 714 -107.43 -14.56 -138.85
N THR A 715 -106.27 -13.92 -138.97
CA THR A 715 -105.81 -13.20 -140.16
C THR A 715 -104.30 -12.88 -139.96
N TYR A 716 -103.31 -13.43 -140.68
CA TYR A 716 -103.01 -13.17 -142.10
C TYR A 716 -104.29 -12.99 -142.93
N GLU A 717 -104.76 -11.76 -143.12
CA GLU A 717 -104.21 -10.48 -142.67
C GLU A 717 -105.32 -9.53 -142.19
N GLN A 718 -105.06 -8.91 -141.03
CA GLN A 718 -105.85 -7.98 -140.20
C GLN A 718 -106.18 -8.46 -138.79
#